data_AF-A0A6L9KUK4-F1
#
_entry.id   AF-A0A6L9KUK4-F1
#
_cell.length_a   1.000
_cell.length_b   1.000
_cell.length_c   1.000
_cell.angle_alpha   90.00
_cell.angle_beta   90.00
_cell.angle_gamma   90.00
#
_symmetry.space_group_name_H-M   'P 1'
#
loop_
_entity.id
_entity.type
_entity.pdbx_description
1 polymer ?
#
loop_
_entity_poly.entity_id
_entity_poly.type
_entity_poly.pdbx_seq_one_letter_code
_entity_poly.pdbx_strand_id
1 'polypeptide(L)'
;MSNFAFLQSEWSTLFGAASKAEGMANTDARTSCFYARRTLELAVDWLYKHDPALRLPYQDHLSALIHEPSFRATVGDAVFTKAKLIKDLGNLAVHSTRAILPLDAVTATRELFHVCYWLARTYGQRVRPAPDLRFNPAMLPTAVAAVPTPPQSIDQLQKLATQLQERDEKLSVLLADKAALDDELKQLRADVAAAKKANTAQPDTHDYSEAQTRDYFIDLLLKEAGWALDAKNFEIEVSGMPNSQGKGFVDYVLWGDDGKPLALVEAKRTRKDANVGQQQAKLYADCLQAQYGQRPIIFYSNGYEHWIWDDASYPPRAVQGFFKKAELDLLIQRRTSRKKLAEAVINAAIIERYYQNRAVRRIGETFEVDNQRKALLVMATGSGKTRTVIALADVLMRCNWAKRILFLADRVALVKQAVNAFKTHLPDSSPVNLVTEKNTEGRVYVSTYPTMMGLIDDAADGQRRFGVGHFDLIIIDEAHRSVYQKYRAIFDYFDCLLVGLTATPKDEIDHNTYGLFDLESGVPTDVYALDDAVAEGYLVPPKAISVPLKFQREGIKYAELTEEEKERWDAIEWTEDGTVPDAVDSAALNKWLFNTDTVDKVLEHLMTRGEKVAGGDRLGKTIVFAKNNAHADFIAQRFNVNYPHYKGAFARVVTYKTEYAQSLIDDFSIKDKVPHIAISVDMLDTGIDVPEVVNLVFFKIIRSKTKFWQMVGRGTRLCLDLYGPGQHKQFFNVFDYCQNLEFFSQDLPATDGATSESLSTRLFKARLTMIAELDRRIDTGCKAAEGRAAYGDQRTDEQLRAELAGLLHQRVAAMNLDNFVVRPRRKSVERFAKLASWHTLDGDSLTELGLHVSGLPTELTDDDEDAKRFDMLVLRTQLAILQAKPDFDALRASMQAIASALEGQEAIPAIKTQMVLIQSVAGDEWWEGVTIAMLEDARKKLRALVKLIEKGKKPVIYTDFEDELGDMTTVVLPGVGTGMNLAKFKDKARQFLRAHDSHLSLQRLRRNQPLTPSDLQELGRMLVAAGGSAEVIEQATEQSHGLGIFIRSLVGLDRETATAAFSQFVVGTTATASQLEFIDLIVQYLTENGVMDAARLYESPFTDISQQGPEALFLPAKVTEMVRVLDEIRERAVA
;
A
#
# COMPACT_ATOMS: atom_id res chain seq x y z
N MET A 1 23.30 32.48 45.04
CA MET A 1 21.84 32.30 44.87
C MET A 1 21.64 31.16 43.89
N SER A 2 20.73 30.23 44.18
CA SER A 2 20.46 29.03 43.38
C SER A 2 18.99 29.04 42.94
N ASN A 3 18.69 28.52 41.74
CA ASN A 3 17.31 28.28 41.30
C ASN A 3 16.57 27.35 42.27
N PHE A 4 17.27 26.52 43.03
CA PHE A 4 16.71 25.53 43.95
C PHE A 4 16.66 26.01 45.42
N ALA A 5 16.96 27.28 45.70
CA ALA A 5 17.04 27.80 47.07
C ALA A 5 15.78 27.54 47.92
N PHE A 6 14.61 27.43 47.29
CA PHE A 6 13.35 27.10 47.96
C PHE A 6 13.32 25.70 48.58
N LEU A 7 14.22 24.78 48.19
CA LEU A 7 14.33 23.45 48.80
C LEU A 7 15.13 23.46 50.12
N GLN A 8 15.93 24.48 50.38
CA GLN A 8 16.96 24.47 51.43
C GLN A 8 16.39 24.32 52.86
N SER A 9 15.19 24.86 53.11
CA SER A 9 14.57 24.89 54.45
C SER A 9 13.98 23.55 54.91
N GLU A 10 13.63 22.67 53.97
CA GLU A 10 12.89 21.43 54.25
C GLU A 10 13.57 20.19 53.64
N TRP A 11 14.16 20.32 52.46
CA TRP A 11 14.82 19.22 51.77
C TRP A 11 16.28 19.57 51.46
N SER A 12 17.10 19.73 52.51
CA SER A 12 18.51 20.11 52.40
C SER A 12 19.36 19.11 51.58
N THR A 13 19.01 17.81 51.61
CA THR A 13 19.64 16.76 50.80
C THR A 13 19.32 16.89 49.31
N LEU A 14 18.04 17.15 48.98
CA LEU A 14 17.60 17.44 47.62
C LEU A 14 18.25 18.73 47.10
N PHE A 15 18.28 19.77 47.93
CA PHE A 15 18.95 21.03 47.61
C PHE A 15 20.44 20.82 47.28
N GLY A 16 21.15 20.00 48.06
CA GLY A 16 22.56 19.70 47.83
C GLY A 16 22.82 18.97 46.50
N ALA A 17 21.95 18.03 46.11
CA ALA A 17 22.05 17.35 44.82
C ALA A 17 21.64 18.25 43.65
N ALA A 18 20.56 19.03 43.80
CA ALA A 18 20.07 19.95 42.80
C ALA A 18 21.08 21.09 42.52
N SER A 19 21.73 21.61 43.57
CA SER A 19 22.77 22.64 43.44
C SER A 19 24.01 22.13 42.70
N LYS A 20 24.32 20.83 42.80
CA LYS A 20 25.40 20.21 42.02
C LYS A 20 25.02 20.03 40.55
N ALA A 21 23.78 19.65 40.27
CA ALA A 21 23.27 19.61 38.89
C ALA A 21 23.32 21.01 38.27
N GLU A 22 22.84 22.03 39.01
CA GLU A 22 22.90 23.44 38.60
C GLU A 22 24.34 23.93 38.37
N GLY A 23 25.24 23.65 39.31
CA GLY A 23 26.64 24.09 39.24
C GLY A 23 27.45 23.47 38.09
N MET A 24 26.97 22.36 37.53
CA MET A 24 27.64 21.62 36.46
C MET A 24 26.94 21.78 35.09
N ALA A 25 25.77 22.42 35.03
CA ALA A 25 24.90 22.40 33.84
C ALA A 25 25.58 22.87 32.53
N ASN A 26 26.47 23.86 32.60
CA ASN A 26 27.22 24.37 31.44
C ASN A 26 28.70 23.95 31.41
N THR A 27 29.20 23.27 32.45
CA THR A 27 30.63 22.98 32.63
C THR A 27 30.94 21.48 32.50
N ASP A 28 30.07 20.61 33.01
CA ASP A 28 30.12 19.16 32.86
C ASP A 28 28.69 18.62 32.68
N ALA A 29 28.27 18.53 31.42
CA ALA A 29 26.93 18.13 31.04
C ALA A 29 26.57 16.72 31.56
N ARG A 30 27.54 15.80 31.57
CA ARG A 30 27.33 14.43 32.01
C ARG A 30 27.14 14.36 33.52
N THR A 31 27.99 15.05 34.28
CA THR A 31 27.86 15.14 35.75
C THR A 31 26.59 15.88 36.16
N SER A 32 26.17 16.90 35.41
CA SER A 32 24.89 17.58 35.64
C SER A 32 23.69 16.63 35.49
N CYS A 33 23.59 15.90 34.37
CA CYS A 33 22.51 14.92 34.15
C CYS A 33 22.50 13.82 35.21
N PHE A 34 23.67 13.37 35.67
CA PHE A 34 23.79 12.44 36.79
C PHE A 34 23.17 13.00 38.09
N TYR A 35 23.58 14.20 38.50
CA TYR A 35 23.03 14.82 39.71
C TYR A 35 21.55 15.21 39.57
N ALA A 36 21.07 15.51 38.36
CA ALA A 36 19.67 15.76 38.10
C ALA A 36 18.82 14.51 38.33
N ARG A 37 19.24 13.36 37.79
CA ARG A 37 18.61 12.07 38.08
C ARG A 37 18.70 11.71 39.56
N ARG A 38 19.86 11.90 40.20
CA ARG A 38 20.00 11.63 41.64
C ARG A 38 19.06 12.47 42.49
N THR A 39 18.85 13.74 42.12
CA THR A 39 17.89 14.61 42.81
C THR A 39 16.47 14.09 42.63
N LEU A 40 16.12 13.64 41.42
CA LEU A 40 14.83 13.01 41.17
C LEU A 40 14.64 11.73 42.00
N GLU A 41 15.66 10.87 42.11
CA GLU A 41 15.63 9.67 42.95
C GLU A 41 15.31 10.00 44.40
N LEU A 42 16.04 10.93 45.00
CA LEU A 42 15.79 11.37 46.37
C LEU A 42 14.39 11.96 46.57
N ALA A 43 13.84 12.62 45.56
CA ALA A 43 12.52 13.24 45.63
C ALA A 43 11.42 12.19 45.59
N VAL A 44 11.56 11.22 44.69
CA VAL A 44 10.62 10.10 44.54
C VAL A 44 10.66 9.21 45.79
N ASP A 45 11.84 8.88 46.31
CA ASP A 45 11.98 8.10 47.54
C ASP A 45 11.34 8.81 48.74
N TRP A 46 11.51 10.13 48.84
CA TRP A 46 10.87 10.91 49.88
C TRP A 46 9.34 10.86 49.76
N LEU A 47 8.80 11.01 48.53
CA LEU A 47 7.37 10.93 48.27
C LEU A 47 6.78 9.58 48.70
N TYR A 48 7.40 8.46 48.28
CA TYR A 48 6.94 7.12 48.64
C TYR A 48 7.01 6.83 50.14
N LYS A 49 7.92 7.48 50.87
CA LYS A 49 8.00 7.39 52.33
C LYS A 49 6.91 8.20 53.03
N HIS A 50 6.55 9.38 52.53
CA HIS A 50 5.74 10.37 53.25
C HIS A 50 4.31 10.55 52.72
N ASP A 51 3.99 10.08 51.52
CA ASP A 51 2.66 10.15 50.93
C ASP A 51 1.97 8.78 50.93
N PRO A 52 0.96 8.55 51.79
CA PRO A 52 0.25 7.27 51.85
C PRO A 52 -0.60 6.98 50.61
N ALA A 53 -0.81 7.95 49.71
CA ALA A 53 -1.49 7.71 48.44
C ALA A 53 -0.64 6.90 47.45
N LEU A 54 0.67 6.81 47.67
CA LEU A 54 1.60 6.12 46.79
C LEU A 54 1.77 4.64 47.18
N ARG A 55 1.68 3.74 46.20
CA ARG A 55 1.82 2.28 46.38
C ARG A 55 3.17 1.80 45.89
N LEU A 56 3.94 1.13 46.75
CA LEU A 56 5.23 0.58 46.37
C LEU A 56 5.09 -0.52 45.29
N PRO A 57 5.77 -0.39 44.14
CA PRO A 57 5.82 -1.43 43.12
C PRO A 57 6.68 -2.63 43.55
N TYR A 58 6.60 -3.75 42.80
CA TYR A 58 7.38 -4.96 43.06
C TYR A 58 8.90 -4.76 43.00
N GLN A 59 9.35 -3.80 42.17
CA GLN A 59 10.75 -3.40 42.04
C GLN A 59 10.92 -1.98 42.61
N ASP A 60 12.02 -1.73 43.32
CA ASP A 60 12.26 -0.49 44.09
C ASP A 60 13.16 0.54 43.38
N HIS A 61 13.55 0.30 42.12
CA HIS A 61 14.36 1.24 41.36
C HIS A 61 13.54 2.43 40.81
N LEU A 62 14.17 3.58 40.57
CA LEU A 62 13.52 4.82 40.12
C LEU A 62 12.52 4.63 38.97
N SER A 63 12.87 3.84 37.95
CA SER A 63 11.98 3.63 36.80
C SER A 63 10.67 2.95 37.18
N ALA A 64 10.67 2.03 38.15
CA ALA A 64 9.48 1.32 38.60
C ALA A 64 8.60 2.25 39.44
N LEU A 65 9.23 3.04 40.32
CA LEU A 65 8.55 4.04 41.15
C LEU A 65 7.84 5.10 40.28
N ILE A 66 8.51 5.71 39.30
CA ILE A 66 7.84 6.75 38.49
C ILE A 66 6.74 6.20 37.57
N HIS A 67 6.82 4.93 37.13
CA HIS A 67 5.83 4.31 36.25
C HIS A 67 4.69 3.63 37.00
N GLU A 68 4.74 3.59 38.33
CA GLU A 68 3.64 3.07 39.11
C GLU A 68 2.42 4.03 39.02
N PRO A 69 1.21 3.52 38.77
CA PRO A 69 0.04 4.35 38.48
C PRO A 69 -0.30 5.42 39.54
N SER A 70 -0.09 5.13 40.82
CA SER A 70 -0.38 6.08 41.90
C SER A 70 0.58 7.28 41.91
N PHE A 71 1.82 7.12 41.44
CA PHE A 71 2.75 8.24 41.22
C PHE A 71 2.22 9.20 40.17
N ARG A 72 1.87 8.69 38.98
CA ARG A 72 1.36 9.51 37.87
C ARG A 72 0.05 10.21 38.24
N ALA A 73 -0.85 9.53 38.95
CA ALA A 73 -2.09 10.13 39.46
C ALA A 73 -1.83 11.27 40.46
N THR A 74 -0.77 11.15 41.26
CA THR A 74 -0.41 12.14 42.28
C THR A 74 0.30 13.37 41.69
N VAL A 75 1.24 13.15 40.75
CA VAL A 75 2.06 14.24 40.18
C VAL A 75 1.43 14.93 38.97
N GLY A 76 0.53 14.24 38.25
CA GLY A 76 -0.06 14.71 37.00
C GLY A 76 0.84 14.52 35.77
N ASP A 77 0.23 14.54 34.58
CA ASP A 77 0.91 14.20 33.31
C ASP A 77 2.12 15.10 32.99
N ALA A 78 2.05 16.39 33.34
CA ALA A 78 3.12 17.35 33.06
C ALA A 78 4.39 17.05 33.88
N VAL A 79 4.26 16.84 35.19
CA VAL A 79 5.38 16.54 36.09
C VAL A 79 5.92 15.13 35.83
N PHE A 80 5.04 14.17 35.51
CA PHE A 80 5.44 12.82 35.11
C PHE A 80 6.32 12.81 33.86
N THR A 81 5.94 13.56 32.83
CA THR A 81 6.72 13.66 31.57
C THR A 81 8.12 14.24 31.83
N LYS A 82 8.20 15.26 32.69
CA LYS A 82 9.46 15.89 33.10
C LYS A 82 10.34 14.92 33.92
N ALA A 83 9.75 14.18 34.86
CA ALA A 83 10.45 13.14 35.62
C ALA A 83 11.00 12.02 34.71
N LYS A 84 10.24 11.60 33.70
CA LYS A 84 10.69 10.61 32.71
C LYS A 84 11.91 11.12 31.92
N LEU A 85 11.86 12.36 31.44
CA LEU A 85 12.96 12.98 30.68
C LEU A 85 14.26 13.06 31.51
N ILE A 86 14.17 13.49 32.77
CA ILE A 86 15.32 13.55 33.69
C ILE A 86 15.91 12.15 33.93
N LYS A 87 15.04 11.13 34.12
CA LYS A 87 15.48 9.72 34.27
C LYS A 87 16.22 9.24 33.03
N ASP A 88 15.67 9.48 31.84
CA ASP A 88 16.26 9.01 30.57
C ASP A 88 17.62 9.69 30.29
N LEU A 89 17.74 11.01 30.51
CA LEU A 89 19.01 11.74 30.37
C LEU A 89 20.05 11.32 31.43
N GLY A 90 19.62 11.05 32.67
CA GLY A 90 20.52 10.54 33.69
C GLY A 90 20.97 9.08 33.46
N ASN A 91 20.11 8.23 32.89
CA ASN A 91 20.50 6.89 32.47
C ASN A 91 21.56 6.94 31.36
N LEU A 92 21.39 7.86 30.41
CA LEU A 92 22.38 8.12 29.37
C LEU A 92 23.72 8.55 29.97
N ALA A 93 23.71 9.38 31.03
CA ALA A 93 24.92 9.87 31.69
C ALA A 93 25.75 8.77 32.34
N VAL A 94 25.10 7.74 32.88
CA VAL A 94 25.75 6.67 33.67
C VAL A 94 26.06 5.42 32.84
N HIS A 95 25.20 5.07 31.87
CA HIS A 95 25.26 3.77 31.19
C HIS A 95 25.63 3.85 29.71
N SER A 96 25.68 5.04 29.11
CA SER A 96 25.97 5.21 27.68
C SER A 96 27.33 5.86 27.42
N THR A 97 28.04 5.37 26.41
CA THR A 97 29.24 6.00 25.84
C THR A 97 28.93 7.25 25.01
N ARG A 98 27.65 7.51 24.69
CA ARG A 98 27.16 8.69 23.97
C ARG A 98 27.52 9.99 24.69
N ALA A 99 28.04 10.99 23.97
CA ALA A 99 28.28 12.33 24.54
C ALA A 99 26.95 13.03 24.90
N ILE A 100 26.90 13.65 26.08
CA ILE A 100 25.76 14.47 26.53
C ILE A 100 26.04 15.91 26.15
N LEU A 101 25.09 16.55 25.47
CA LEU A 101 25.24 17.94 25.07
C LEU A 101 25.01 18.87 26.27
N PRO A 102 25.71 20.01 26.36
CA PRO A 102 25.43 21.03 27.38
C PRO A 102 23.94 21.44 27.41
N LEU A 103 23.29 21.48 26.25
CA LEU A 103 21.85 21.75 26.17
C LEU A 103 20.99 20.69 26.87
N ASP A 104 21.35 19.41 26.74
CA ASP A 104 20.64 18.32 27.43
C ASP A 104 20.77 18.46 28.95
N ALA A 105 21.93 18.88 29.44
CA ALA A 105 22.17 19.14 30.85
C ALA A 105 21.38 20.35 31.36
N VAL A 106 21.37 21.46 30.62
CA VAL A 106 20.55 22.64 30.94
C VAL A 106 19.06 22.28 30.95
N THR A 107 18.59 21.50 29.96
CA THR A 107 17.21 21.00 29.93
C THR A 107 16.92 20.10 31.12
N ALA A 108 17.80 19.15 31.45
CA ALA A 108 17.63 18.29 32.61
C ALA A 108 17.54 19.09 33.92
N THR A 109 18.39 20.11 34.10
CA THR A 109 18.36 21.00 35.28
C THR A 109 17.07 21.84 35.31
N ARG A 110 16.61 22.35 34.16
CA ARG A 110 15.36 23.13 34.07
C ARG A 110 14.13 22.27 34.36
N GLU A 111 14.04 21.08 33.79
CA GLU A 111 12.93 20.18 34.06
C GLU A 111 12.95 19.68 35.52
N LEU A 112 14.14 19.46 36.09
CA LEU A 112 14.30 19.17 37.50
C LEU A 112 13.76 20.30 38.38
N PHE A 113 14.01 21.56 38.02
CA PHE A 113 13.42 22.71 38.73
C PHE A 113 11.89 22.64 38.76
N HIS A 114 11.23 22.28 37.66
CA HIS A 114 9.77 22.12 37.64
C HIS A 114 9.27 20.97 38.53
N VAL A 115 9.98 19.84 38.55
CA VAL A 115 9.64 18.71 39.42
C VAL A 115 9.83 19.08 40.90
N CYS A 116 10.93 19.74 41.23
CA CYS A 116 11.20 20.22 42.59
C CYS A 116 10.24 21.33 43.02
N TYR A 117 9.88 22.23 42.11
CA TYR A 117 8.88 23.28 42.36
C TYR A 117 7.53 22.65 42.70
N TRP A 118 7.08 21.67 41.91
CA TRP A 118 5.85 20.93 42.19
C TRP A 118 5.92 20.25 43.57
N LEU A 119 7.02 19.55 43.87
CA LEU A 119 7.22 18.92 45.18
C LEU A 119 7.10 19.93 46.33
N ALA A 120 7.83 21.05 46.25
CA ALA A 120 7.85 22.06 47.30
C ALA A 120 6.52 22.80 47.44
N ARG A 121 5.84 23.09 46.33
CA ARG A 121 4.50 23.69 46.32
C ARG A 121 3.49 22.76 46.98
N THR A 122 3.49 21.49 46.61
CA THR A 122 2.46 20.53 47.03
C THR A 122 2.70 20.06 48.45
N TYR A 123 3.95 19.80 48.84
CA TYR A 123 4.29 19.15 50.12
C TYR A 123 4.99 20.06 51.14
N GLY A 124 5.35 21.30 50.78
CA GLY A 124 6.09 22.22 51.66
C GLY A 124 5.27 22.68 52.87
N GLN A 125 5.89 22.60 54.05
CA GLN A 125 5.28 22.92 55.35
C GLN A 125 5.75 24.26 55.93
N ARG A 126 7.02 24.63 55.70
CA ARG A 126 7.72 25.81 56.25
C ARG A 126 7.84 26.94 55.23
N VAL A 127 8.25 26.63 53.99
CA VAL A 127 8.50 27.61 52.93
C VAL A 127 7.89 27.12 51.62
N ARG A 128 7.13 27.99 50.95
CA ARG A 128 6.54 27.71 49.64
C ARG A 128 7.24 28.56 48.57
N PRO A 129 7.48 28.00 47.37
CA PRO A 129 7.96 28.80 46.26
C PRO A 129 6.87 29.79 45.82
N ALA A 130 7.28 30.99 45.41
CA ALA A 130 6.34 32.00 44.90
C ALA A 130 5.71 31.52 43.57
N PRO A 131 4.41 31.79 43.30
CA PRO A 131 3.73 31.33 42.08
C PRO A 131 4.37 31.80 40.76
N ASP A 132 5.03 32.95 40.80
CA ASP A 132 5.77 33.58 39.70
C ASP A 132 7.24 33.16 39.65
N LEU A 133 7.71 32.28 40.54
CA LEU A 133 9.06 31.75 40.47
C LEU A 133 9.24 30.99 39.15
N ARG A 134 10.29 31.35 38.41
CA ARG A 134 10.68 30.75 37.15
C ARG A 134 12.13 30.32 37.22
N PHE A 135 12.47 29.29 36.44
CA PHE A 135 13.85 28.93 36.23
C PHE A 135 14.57 30.08 35.54
N ASN A 136 15.70 30.52 36.11
CA ASN A 136 16.54 31.58 35.57
C ASN A 136 17.84 30.99 35.01
N PRO A 137 17.97 30.86 33.67
CA PRO A 137 19.18 30.35 33.03
C PRO A 137 20.43 31.18 33.33
N ALA A 138 20.29 32.48 33.64
CA ALA A 138 21.42 33.37 33.94
C ALA A 138 22.09 33.05 35.29
N MET A 139 21.48 32.20 36.13
CA MET A 139 22.08 31.72 37.39
C MET A 139 22.97 30.48 37.18
N LEU A 140 22.98 29.88 35.98
CA LEU A 140 23.88 28.78 35.67
C LEU A 140 25.32 29.30 35.50
N PRO A 141 26.35 28.60 36.03
CA PRO A 141 27.73 29.03 35.87
C PRO A 141 28.11 29.11 34.39
N THR A 142 28.85 30.14 34.00
CA THR A 142 29.45 30.26 32.66
C THR A 142 30.89 29.74 32.70
N ALA A 143 31.36 29.14 31.60
CA ALA A 143 32.64 28.42 31.52
C ALA A 143 33.89 29.24 31.91
N VAL A 144 33.80 30.57 31.97
CA VAL A 144 34.91 31.48 32.31
C VAL A 144 35.12 31.61 33.83
N ALA A 145 34.11 31.33 34.66
CA ALA A 145 34.14 31.56 36.11
C ALA A 145 34.38 30.29 36.95
N ALA A 146 34.46 29.11 36.33
CA ALA A 146 34.64 27.83 37.02
C ALA A 146 36.11 27.39 37.00
N VAL A 147 36.66 27.02 38.16
CA VAL A 147 37.95 26.32 38.26
C VAL A 147 37.87 25.05 37.39
N PRO A 148 38.82 24.81 36.47
CA PRO A 148 38.74 23.70 35.52
C PRO A 148 38.82 22.38 36.29
N THR A 149 37.67 21.78 36.53
CA THR A 149 37.57 20.44 37.11
C THR A 149 37.48 19.48 35.93
N PRO A 150 38.39 18.49 35.80
CA PRO A 150 38.34 17.56 34.69
C PRO A 150 37.00 16.80 34.69
N PRO A 151 36.34 16.65 33.52
CA PRO A 151 35.04 15.99 33.43
C PRO A 151 35.14 14.55 33.91
N GLN A 152 34.14 14.09 34.66
CA GLN A 152 34.17 12.75 35.23
C GLN A 152 33.94 11.69 34.14
N SER A 153 34.81 10.68 34.10
CA SER A 153 34.66 9.51 33.23
C SER A 153 33.46 8.64 33.64
N ILE A 154 32.97 7.82 32.72
CA ILE A 154 31.86 6.88 32.96
C ILE A 154 32.16 5.98 34.16
N ASP A 155 33.38 5.43 34.23
CA ASP A 155 33.82 4.58 35.33
C ASP A 155 33.84 5.32 36.68
N GLN A 156 34.19 6.62 36.68
CA GLN A 156 34.15 7.44 37.88
C GLN A 156 32.71 7.72 38.34
N LEU A 157 31.79 8.01 37.40
CA LEU A 157 30.38 8.24 37.72
C LEU A 157 29.68 6.96 38.17
N GLN A 158 30.01 5.80 37.58
CA GLN A 158 29.50 4.50 38.03
C GLN A 158 30.01 4.15 39.43
N LYS A 159 31.31 4.33 39.70
CA LYS A 159 31.86 4.17 41.07
C LYS A 159 31.23 5.13 42.07
N LEU A 160 31.02 6.38 41.68
CA LEU A 160 30.35 7.38 42.52
C LEU A 160 28.89 7.01 42.80
N ALA A 161 28.17 6.48 41.80
CA ALA A 161 26.81 5.98 41.96
C ALA A 161 26.77 4.84 42.97
N THR A 162 27.65 3.84 42.84
CA THR A 162 27.75 2.72 43.78
C THR A 162 28.10 3.19 45.19
N GLN A 163 29.08 4.09 45.36
CA GLN A 163 29.44 4.64 46.68
C GLN A 163 28.30 5.42 47.34
N LEU A 164 27.55 6.20 46.55
CA LEU A 164 26.40 6.96 47.05
C LEU A 164 25.24 6.04 47.43
N GLN A 165 25.04 4.95 46.68
CA GLN A 165 24.03 3.94 46.99
C GLN A 165 24.39 3.17 48.27
N GLU A 166 25.64 2.67 48.40
CA GLU A 166 26.11 2.01 49.62
C GLU A 166 26.00 2.91 50.86
N ARG A 167 26.26 4.22 50.70
CA ARG A 167 26.11 5.19 51.78
C ARG A 167 24.65 5.37 52.19
N ASP A 168 23.74 5.43 51.23
CA ASP A 168 22.30 5.56 51.50
C ASP A 168 21.72 4.29 52.14
N GLU A 169 22.17 3.10 51.70
CA GLU A 169 21.81 1.82 52.30
C GLU A 169 22.32 1.72 53.75
N LYS A 170 23.56 2.14 54.01
CA LYS A 170 24.07 2.21 55.40
C LYS A 170 23.29 3.20 56.25
N LEU A 171 22.91 4.35 55.69
CA LEU A 171 22.12 5.36 56.39
C LEU A 171 20.69 4.87 56.67
N SER A 172 20.06 4.16 55.72
CA SER A 172 18.72 3.60 55.89
C SER A 172 18.69 2.48 56.93
N VAL A 173 19.73 1.62 56.97
CA VAL A 173 19.89 0.57 58.00
C VAL A 173 20.12 1.17 59.38
N LEU A 174 20.97 2.19 59.52
CA LEU A 174 21.19 2.91 60.79
C LEU A 174 19.93 3.62 61.30
N LEU A 175 19.02 4.01 60.39
CA LEU A 175 17.74 4.62 60.72
C LEU A 175 16.64 3.58 60.98
N ALA A 176 16.77 2.33 60.53
CA ALA A 176 15.74 1.30 60.75
C ALA A 176 15.71 0.73 62.19
N ASP A 177 16.77 0.93 62.99
CA ASP A 177 16.95 0.30 64.31
C ASP A 177 16.23 1.00 65.50
N LYS A 178 15.25 1.88 65.25
CA LYS A 178 14.50 2.56 66.32
C LYS A 178 12.99 2.45 66.13
N ALA A 179 12.34 1.64 66.96
CA ALA A 179 10.87 1.55 67.06
C ALA A 179 10.16 2.89 67.35
N ALA A 180 10.89 3.91 67.81
CA ALA A 180 10.39 5.28 67.97
C ALA A 180 10.08 5.99 66.62
N LEU A 181 10.60 5.48 65.49
CA LEU A 181 10.42 6.10 64.17
C LEU A 181 9.07 5.76 63.52
N ASP A 182 8.39 4.68 63.88
CA ASP A 182 7.11 4.34 63.25
C ASP A 182 5.99 5.31 63.67
N ASP A 183 5.97 5.69 64.95
CA ASP A 183 5.02 6.70 65.46
C ASP A 183 5.36 8.10 64.93
N GLU A 184 6.66 8.43 64.83
CA GLU A 184 7.13 9.69 64.24
C GLU A 184 6.83 9.76 62.73
N LEU A 185 7.02 8.67 61.98
CA LEU A 185 6.68 8.57 60.55
C LEU A 185 5.17 8.67 60.32
N LYS A 186 4.35 8.10 61.22
CA LYS A 186 2.90 8.21 61.17
C LYS A 186 2.42 9.63 61.41
N GLN A 187 3.02 10.33 62.37
CA GLN A 187 2.76 11.75 62.62
C GLN A 187 3.21 12.62 61.42
N LEU A 188 4.42 12.39 60.90
CA LEU A 188 4.94 13.08 59.72
C LEU A 188 4.06 12.87 58.48
N ARG A 189 3.56 11.66 58.24
CA ARG A 189 2.59 11.37 57.16
C ARG A 189 1.28 12.13 57.33
N ALA A 190 0.79 12.26 58.57
CA ALA A 190 -0.42 13.03 58.86
C ALA A 190 -0.20 14.54 58.61
N ASP A 191 0.94 15.08 59.04
CA ASP A 191 1.31 16.49 58.83
C ASP A 191 1.50 16.79 57.34
N VAL A 192 2.15 15.89 56.60
CA VAL A 192 2.32 15.97 55.14
C VAL A 192 0.97 15.89 54.41
N ALA A 193 0.06 15.00 54.83
CA ALA A 193 -1.28 14.90 54.24
C ALA A 193 -2.10 16.19 54.49
N ALA A 194 -1.99 16.79 55.67
CA ALA A 194 -2.62 18.07 55.99
C ALA A 194 -2.07 19.21 55.13
N ALA A 195 -0.74 19.30 54.98
CA ALA A 195 -0.08 20.28 54.12
C ALA A 195 -0.49 20.10 52.65
N LYS A 196 -0.47 18.87 52.12
CA LYS A 196 -0.92 18.54 50.75
C LYS A 196 -2.37 18.98 50.53
N LYS A 197 -3.28 18.69 51.47
CA LYS A 197 -4.70 19.08 51.36
C LYS A 197 -4.87 20.60 51.34
N ALA A 198 -4.18 21.32 52.22
CA ALA A 198 -4.21 22.79 52.27
C ALA A 198 -3.61 23.43 51.00
N ASN A 199 -2.48 22.90 50.51
CA ASN A 199 -1.77 23.42 49.36
C ASN A 199 -2.47 23.12 48.02
N THR A 200 -3.14 21.97 47.92
CA THR A 200 -3.91 21.59 46.72
C THR A 200 -5.20 22.40 46.57
N ALA A 201 -5.71 23.01 47.64
CA ALA A 201 -6.88 23.90 47.59
C ALA A 201 -6.60 25.23 46.86
N GLN A 202 -5.32 25.62 46.71
CA GLN A 202 -4.94 26.76 45.89
C GLN A 202 -4.72 26.30 44.44
N PRO A 203 -5.26 26.98 43.42
CA PRO A 203 -5.01 26.65 42.02
C PRO A 203 -3.52 26.72 41.66
N ASP A 204 -3.04 25.78 40.84
CA ASP A 204 -1.67 25.84 40.32
C ASP A 204 -1.64 26.77 39.10
N THR A 205 -0.98 27.92 39.23
CA THR A 205 -0.78 28.90 38.16
C THR A 205 0.63 28.82 37.56
N HIS A 206 1.44 27.83 37.96
CA HIS A 206 2.76 27.62 37.41
C HIS A 206 2.65 27.08 35.98
N ASP A 207 3.33 27.74 35.05
CA ASP A 207 3.33 27.32 33.65
C ASP A 207 4.28 26.14 33.45
N TYR A 208 3.72 24.93 33.46
CA TYR A 208 4.43 23.71 33.08
C TYR A 208 4.54 23.53 31.54
N SER A 209 3.99 24.49 30.78
CA SER A 209 3.78 24.67 29.34
C SER A 209 3.73 23.42 28.42
N GLU A 210 2.55 23.24 27.82
CA GLU A 210 2.22 22.39 26.66
C GLU A 210 2.95 22.85 25.36
N ALA A 211 3.53 24.06 25.36
CA ALA A 211 4.32 24.62 24.24
C ALA A 211 5.65 23.88 24.04
N GLN A 212 6.23 23.30 25.09
CA GLN A 212 7.48 22.50 25.00
C GLN A 212 7.25 21.11 24.39
N THR A 213 6.03 20.56 24.51
CA THR A 213 5.66 19.27 23.87
C THR A 213 5.57 19.41 22.34
N ARG A 214 5.13 20.59 21.85
CA ARG A 214 5.13 20.97 20.42
C ARG A 214 6.55 20.99 19.85
N ASP A 215 7.44 21.70 20.52
CA ASP A 215 8.85 21.81 20.10
C ASP A 215 9.51 20.43 20.15
N TYR A 216 9.21 19.61 21.17
CA TYR A 216 9.71 18.24 21.23
C TYR A 216 9.32 17.36 20.02
N PHE A 217 8.09 17.45 19.50
CA PHE A 217 7.69 16.66 18.31
C PHE A 217 8.35 17.16 17.04
N ILE A 218 8.42 18.49 16.86
CA ILE A 218 9.06 19.10 15.70
C ILE A 218 10.58 18.82 15.75
N ASP A 219 11.21 19.01 16.91
CA ASP A 219 12.63 18.73 17.17
C ASP A 219 12.96 17.26 16.93
N LEU A 220 12.10 16.34 17.38
CA LEU A 220 12.27 14.90 17.15
C LEU A 220 12.29 14.60 15.65
N LEU A 221 11.35 15.15 14.87
CA LEU A 221 11.27 14.92 13.43
C LEU A 221 12.42 15.60 12.67
N LEU A 222 12.86 16.78 13.10
CA LEU A 222 14.03 17.45 12.56
C LEU A 222 15.30 16.63 12.83
N LYS A 223 15.40 16.04 14.02
CA LYS A 223 16.49 15.13 14.40
C LYS A 223 16.46 13.81 13.63
N GLU A 224 15.28 13.22 13.40
CA GLU A 224 15.10 12.04 12.53
C GLU A 224 15.59 12.33 11.10
N ALA A 225 15.43 13.57 10.63
CA ALA A 225 15.95 14.07 9.36
C ALA A 225 17.44 14.46 9.41
N GLY A 226 18.10 14.32 10.56
CA GLY A 226 19.53 14.56 10.75
C GLY A 226 19.94 16.01 11.00
N TRP A 227 19.00 16.89 11.34
CA TRP A 227 19.31 18.29 11.69
C TRP A 227 19.87 18.39 13.10
N ALA A 228 21.06 18.99 13.23
CA ALA A 228 21.64 19.38 14.51
C ALA A 228 21.09 20.76 14.89
N LEU A 229 20.13 20.79 15.81
CA LEU A 229 19.49 22.03 16.23
C LEU A 229 20.39 22.77 17.22
N ASP A 230 21.00 23.87 16.79
CA ASP A 230 21.78 24.78 17.64
C ASP A 230 21.13 26.17 17.71
N ALA A 231 21.67 27.07 18.53
CA ALA A 231 21.11 28.41 18.70
C ALA A 231 21.03 29.25 17.40
N LYS A 232 21.70 28.85 16.31
CA LYS A 232 21.62 29.52 15.00
C LYS A 232 20.41 29.09 14.18
N ASN A 233 19.68 28.06 14.62
CA ASN A 233 18.48 27.59 13.94
C ASN A 233 17.20 28.16 14.52
N PHE A 234 17.20 28.64 15.77
CA PHE A 234 15.98 29.00 16.51
C PHE A 234 15.72 30.50 16.56
N GLU A 235 14.44 30.87 16.50
CA GLU A 235 13.93 32.25 16.70
C GLU A 235 14.73 33.30 15.92
N ILE A 236 14.89 33.05 14.61
CA ILE A 236 15.70 33.90 13.76
C ILE A 236 14.94 35.17 13.41
N GLU A 237 15.48 36.32 13.84
CA GLU A 237 14.93 37.63 13.53
C GLU A 237 15.01 37.89 12.02
N VAL A 238 13.88 38.28 11.43
CA VAL A 238 13.76 38.72 10.05
C VAL A 238 13.18 40.13 10.00
N SER A 239 13.67 40.94 9.06
CA SER A 239 13.25 42.32 8.85
C SER A 239 12.42 42.44 7.57
N GLY A 240 11.45 43.36 7.54
CA GLY A 240 10.54 43.59 6.41
C GLY A 240 9.13 43.01 6.60
N MET A 241 8.79 42.57 7.82
CA MET A 241 7.46 42.04 8.11
C MET A 241 6.37 43.12 8.06
N PRO A 242 5.17 42.84 7.53
CA PRO A 242 4.06 43.80 7.44
C PRO A 242 3.34 43.94 8.80
N ASN A 243 4.08 44.32 9.83
CA ASN A 243 3.57 44.60 11.17
C ASN A 243 4.09 45.95 11.68
N SER A 244 3.58 46.40 12.83
CA SER A 244 3.91 47.72 13.38
C SER A 244 5.39 47.92 13.71
N GLN A 245 6.17 46.84 13.85
CA GLN A 245 7.60 46.89 14.19
C GLN A 245 8.52 46.63 12.99
N GLY A 246 7.98 46.19 11.85
CA GLY A 246 8.76 45.79 10.68
C GLY A 246 9.62 44.53 10.88
N LYS A 247 9.46 43.81 12.00
CA LYS A 247 10.30 42.69 12.42
C LYS A 247 9.48 41.44 12.73
N GLY A 248 10.01 40.26 12.48
CA GLY A 248 9.42 38.99 12.90
C GLY A 248 10.47 37.97 13.30
N PHE A 249 10.03 36.83 13.82
CA PHE A 249 10.90 35.77 14.31
C PHE A 249 10.43 34.44 13.74
N VAL A 250 11.32 33.77 13.02
CA VAL A 250 11.07 32.45 12.42
C VAL A 250 11.41 31.39 13.47
N ASP A 251 10.51 30.46 13.75
CA ASP A 251 10.74 29.45 14.79
C ASP A 251 11.98 28.59 14.47
N TYR A 252 12.08 28.09 13.23
CA TYR A 252 13.25 27.35 12.76
C TYR A 252 13.70 27.80 11.37
N VAL A 253 15.02 27.97 11.20
CA VAL A 253 15.66 28.09 9.88
C VAL A 253 16.67 26.97 9.70
N LEU A 254 16.54 26.23 8.59
CA LEU A 254 17.39 25.11 8.23
C LEU A 254 18.43 25.59 7.21
N TRP A 255 19.71 25.57 7.59
CA TRP A 255 20.80 26.19 6.83
C TRP A 255 21.59 25.22 5.96
N GLY A 256 22.01 25.69 4.79
CA GLY A 256 22.95 25.03 3.90
C GLY A 256 24.40 25.14 4.40
N ASP A 257 25.30 24.31 3.87
CA ASP A 257 26.74 24.45 4.14
C ASP A 257 27.32 25.77 3.60
N ASP A 258 26.64 26.39 2.65
CA ASP A 258 26.97 27.70 2.08
C ASP A 258 26.44 28.89 2.92
N GLY A 259 25.80 28.62 4.05
CA GLY A 259 25.21 29.64 4.93
C GLY A 259 23.92 30.25 4.41
N LYS A 260 23.32 29.71 3.35
CA LYS A 260 22.02 30.18 2.83
C LYS A 260 20.85 29.38 3.43
N PRO A 261 19.66 29.98 3.55
CA PRO A 261 18.50 29.29 4.11
C PRO A 261 17.97 28.26 3.09
N LEU A 262 17.91 26.99 3.49
CA LEU A 262 17.33 25.91 2.69
C LEU A 262 15.84 25.75 2.95
N ALA A 263 15.43 25.86 4.21
CA ALA A 263 14.03 25.78 4.59
C ALA A 263 13.74 26.58 5.86
N LEU A 264 12.48 26.87 6.09
CA LEU A 264 11.98 27.41 7.35
C LEU A 264 10.85 26.53 7.90
N VAL A 265 10.67 26.52 9.21
CA VAL A 265 9.54 25.86 9.88
C VAL A 265 8.81 26.86 10.76
N GLU A 266 7.51 27.05 10.51
CA GLU A 266 6.61 27.83 11.35
C GLU A 266 5.79 26.89 12.25
N ALA A 267 5.89 27.07 13.57
CA ALA A 267 5.28 26.21 14.57
C ALA A 267 4.05 26.86 15.24
N LYS A 268 2.89 26.21 15.10
CA LYS A 268 1.64 26.61 15.77
C LYS A 268 1.33 25.74 16.98
N ARG A 269 0.46 26.27 17.85
CA ARG A 269 -0.09 25.51 18.99
C ARG A 269 -0.86 24.30 18.46
N THR A 270 -0.68 23.14 19.07
CA THR A 270 -1.27 21.85 18.67
C THR A 270 -2.80 21.84 18.58
N ARG A 271 -3.48 22.71 19.34
CA ARG A 271 -4.95 22.88 19.28
C ARG A 271 -5.43 23.73 18.11
N LYS A 272 -4.53 24.40 17.38
CA LYS A 272 -4.83 25.20 16.21
C LYS A 272 -4.48 24.42 14.94
N ASP A 273 -5.24 24.65 13.89
CA ASP A 273 -4.94 24.17 12.55
C ASP A 273 -3.57 24.71 12.09
N ALA A 274 -2.73 23.84 11.53
CA ALA A 274 -1.41 24.21 11.01
C ALA A 274 -1.50 25.26 9.90
N ASN A 275 -2.57 25.24 9.08
CA ASN A 275 -2.78 26.16 7.97
C ASN A 275 -2.90 27.64 8.39
N VAL A 276 -3.22 27.92 9.66
CA VAL A 276 -3.22 29.30 10.19
C VAL A 276 -1.82 29.94 10.08
N GLY A 277 -0.75 29.14 10.12
CA GLY A 277 0.63 29.61 9.95
C GLY A 277 1.07 29.86 8.52
N GLN A 278 0.30 29.44 7.52
CA GLN A 278 0.72 29.42 6.11
C GLN A 278 1.15 30.80 5.60
N GLN A 279 0.32 31.83 5.82
CA GLN A 279 0.62 33.18 5.35
C GLN A 279 1.83 33.78 6.07
N GLN A 280 1.98 33.51 7.36
CA GLN A 280 3.12 33.97 8.15
C GLN A 280 4.42 33.33 7.66
N ALA A 281 4.41 32.02 7.42
CA ALA A 281 5.54 31.26 6.91
C ALA A 281 5.99 31.77 5.52
N LYS A 282 5.05 32.14 4.64
CA LYS A 282 5.37 32.80 3.36
C LYS A 282 6.06 34.15 3.55
N LEU A 283 5.53 35.00 4.43
CA LEU A 283 6.12 36.32 4.69
C LEU A 283 7.55 36.18 5.23
N TYR A 284 7.81 35.18 6.06
CA TYR A 284 9.17 34.85 6.51
C TYR A 284 10.08 34.39 5.37
N ALA A 285 9.59 33.56 4.45
CA ALA A 285 10.35 33.19 3.25
C ALA A 285 10.68 34.41 2.37
N ASP A 286 9.75 35.35 2.23
CA ASP A 286 9.95 36.60 1.47
C ASP A 286 11.07 37.44 2.12
N CYS A 287 11.08 37.56 3.45
CA CYS A 287 12.13 38.27 4.18
C CYS A 287 13.50 37.58 4.06
N LEU A 288 13.56 36.25 4.25
CA LEU A 288 14.79 35.47 4.12
C LEU A 288 15.36 35.53 2.69
N GLN A 289 14.49 35.51 1.67
CA GLN A 289 14.91 35.70 0.29
C GLN A 289 15.52 37.08 0.06
N ALA A 290 14.91 38.14 0.60
CA ALA A 290 15.44 39.49 0.47
C ALA A 290 16.80 39.65 1.15
N GLN A 291 17.02 38.98 2.28
CA GLN A 291 18.25 39.07 3.06
C GLN A 291 19.41 38.21 2.51
N TYR A 292 19.12 36.98 2.08
CA TYR A 292 20.14 35.99 1.69
C TYR A 292 20.18 35.69 0.18
N GLY A 293 19.27 36.27 -0.60
CA GLY A 293 19.18 36.06 -2.05
C GLY A 293 18.71 34.66 -2.46
N GLN A 294 18.22 33.85 -1.52
CA GLN A 294 17.73 32.50 -1.76
C GLN A 294 16.39 32.30 -1.07
N ARG A 295 15.40 31.83 -1.84
CA ARG A 295 14.08 31.50 -1.30
C ARG A 295 14.12 30.15 -0.59
N PRO A 296 13.85 30.05 0.72
CA PRO A 296 13.78 28.76 1.39
C PRO A 296 12.52 27.95 1.01
N ILE A 297 12.53 26.65 1.24
CA ILE A 297 11.32 25.81 1.26
C ILE A 297 10.53 26.10 2.53
N ILE A 298 9.20 26.19 2.43
CA ILE A 298 8.34 26.58 3.54
C ILE A 298 7.76 25.32 4.19
N PHE A 299 7.96 25.16 5.50
CA PHE A 299 7.21 24.22 6.31
C PHE A 299 6.36 24.95 7.34
N TYR A 300 5.19 24.41 7.62
CA TYR A 300 4.36 24.85 8.74
C TYR A 300 3.73 23.65 9.44
N SER A 301 3.70 23.68 10.76
CA SER A 301 3.32 22.53 11.57
C SER A 301 2.70 22.91 12.92
N ASN A 302 1.86 22.03 13.46
CA ASN A 302 1.34 22.10 14.83
C ASN A 302 1.83 20.94 15.73
N GLY A 303 2.77 20.13 15.23
CA GLY A 303 3.31 18.93 15.87
C GLY A 303 2.64 17.61 15.47
N TYR A 304 1.35 17.60 15.12
CA TYR A 304 0.66 16.41 14.59
C TYR A 304 0.50 16.44 13.07
N GLU A 305 0.30 17.64 12.53
CA GLU A 305 0.17 17.90 11.11
C GLU A 305 1.39 18.69 10.65
N HIS A 306 1.92 18.31 9.50
CA HIS A 306 3.08 18.95 8.88
C HIS A 306 2.77 19.17 7.41
N TRP A 307 3.11 20.36 6.93
CA TRP A 307 2.89 20.75 5.55
C TRP A 307 4.19 21.28 4.96
N ILE A 308 4.39 21.01 3.68
CA ILE A 308 5.47 21.55 2.87
C ILE A 308 4.87 22.41 1.76
N TRP A 309 5.51 23.54 1.47
CA TRP A 309 5.13 24.43 0.40
C TRP A 309 6.38 24.94 -0.31
N ASP A 310 6.50 24.57 -1.59
CA ASP A 310 7.47 25.17 -2.52
C ASP A 310 6.69 26.10 -3.44
N ASP A 311 6.41 27.29 -2.95
CA ASP A 311 5.51 28.25 -3.61
C ASP A 311 6.05 28.83 -4.92
N ALA A 312 7.26 28.44 -5.32
CA ALA A 312 7.82 28.67 -6.65
C ALA A 312 7.40 27.61 -7.68
N SER A 313 6.87 26.46 -7.27
CA SER A 313 6.60 25.33 -8.19
C SER A 313 5.33 24.55 -7.87
N TYR A 314 4.98 24.34 -6.60
CA TYR A 314 3.85 23.49 -6.20
C TYR A 314 3.02 24.13 -5.09
N PRO A 315 1.70 23.87 -5.05
CA PRO A 315 0.86 24.25 -3.91
C PRO A 315 1.27 23.50 -2.62
N PRO A 316 0.78 23.96 -1.45
CA PRO A 316 1.03 23.29 -0.19
C PRO A 316 0.47 21.86 -0.18
N ARG A 317 1.20 20.95 0.48
CA ARG A 317 0.82 19.54 0.61
C ARG A 317 1.24 18.97 1.96
N ALA A 318 0.51 17.97 2.44
CA ALA A 318 0.79 17.31 3.70
C ALA A 318 2.02 16.39 3.59
N VAL A 319 2.82 16.32 4.66
CA VAL A 319 4.00 15.44 4.77
C VAL A 319 4.07 14.82 6.16
N GLN A 320 4.73 13.68 6.29
CA GLN A 320 4.86 12.97 7.57
C GLN A 320 6.12 13.32 8.37
N GLY A 321 6.89 14.32 7.90
CA GLY A 321 8.14 14.74 8.53
C GLY A 321 8.92 15.74 7.67
N PHE A 322 10.14 16.05 8.09
CA PHE A 322 11.01 17.03 7.44
C PHE A 322 12.04 16.36 6.53
N PHE A 323 12.52 17.14 5.56
CA PHE A 323 13.51 16.69 4.58
C PHE A 323 14.91 16.76 5.17
N LYS A 324 15.79 15.84 4.75
CA LYS A 324 17.21 15.89 5.09
C LYS A 324 17.88 17.06 4.39
N LYS A 325 19.01 17.53 4.91
CA LYS A 325 19.79 18.64 4.32
C LYS A 325 20.05 18.47 2.83
N ALA A 326 20.63 17.33 2.43
CA ALA A 326 20.93 17.03 1.04
C ALA A 326 19.68 16.94 0.13
N GLU A 327 18.51 16.65 0.69
CA GLU A 327 17.23 16.63 -0.04
C GLU A 327 16.74 18.06 -0.33
N LEU A 328 16.85 18.96 0.67
CA LEU A 328 16.53 20.37 0.51
C LEU A 328 17.51 21.10 -0.42
N ASP A 329 18.81 20.80 -0.31
CA ASP A 329 19.83 21.32 -1.23
C ASP A 329 19.48 20.98 -2.69
N LEU A 330 19.12 19.72 -2.94
CA LEU A 330 18.75 19.25 -4.27
C LEU A 330 17.47 19.92 -4.78
N LEU A 331 16.47 20.13 -3.93
CA LEU A 331 15.24 20.85 -4.30
C LEU A 331 15.54 22.29 -4.73
N ILE A 332 16.36 23.02 -3.98
CA ILE A 332 16.74 24.39 -4.32
C ILE A 332 17.56 24.42 -5.61
N GLN A 333 18.55 23.53 -5.73
CA GLN A 333 19.36 23.41 -6.95
C GLN A 333 18.49 23.16 -8.18
N ARG A 334 17.41 22.38 -8.05
CA ARG A 334 16.50 22.03 -9.15
C ARG A 334 15.70 23.21 -9.71
N ARG A 335 15.54 24.30 -8.96
CA ARG A 335 14.87 25.51 -9.47
C ARG A 335 15.60 26.12 -10.68
N THR A 336 16.90 25.89 -10.80
CA THR A 336 17.72 26.41 -11.92
C THR A 336 18.32 25.32 -12.81
N SER A 337 18.52 24.11 -12.27
CA SER A 337 19.22 23.03 -12.99
C SER A 337 18.30 22.05 -13.74
N ARG A 338 16.97 22.08 -13.49
CA ARG A 338 16.03 21.26 -14.26
C ARG A 338 16.06 21.67 -15.73
N LYS A 339 16.16 20.67 -16.60
CA LYS A 339 16.02 20.85 -18.05
C LYS A 339 14.59 20.53 -18.45
N LYS A 340 14.12 21.12 -19.55
CA LYS A 340 12.80 20.83 -20.11
C LYS A 340 12.72 19.38 -20.57
N LEU A 341 11.66 18.68 -20.17
CA LEU A 341 11.40 17.30 -20.55
C LEU A 341 10.98 17.21 -22.02
N ALA A 342 10.28 18.22 -22.53
CA ALA A 342 9.90 18.31 -23.95
C ALA A 342 11.10 18.29 -24.91
N GLU A 343 12.22 18.91 -24.53
CA GLU A 343 13.44 19.00 -25.35
C GLU A 343 14.36 17.77 -25.22
N ALA A 344 14.09 16.89 -24.24
CA ALA A 344 14.94 15.74 -23.98
C ALA A 344 14.82 14.70 -25.10
N VAL A 345 15.95 14.25 -25.65
CA VAL A 345 15.96 13.11 -26.58
C VAL A 345 15.72 11.82 -25.79
N ILE A 346 14.72 11.03 -26.21
CA ILE A 346 14.42 9.72 -25.65
C ILE A 346 15.34 8.70 -26.30
N ASN A 347 15.92 7.80 -25.49
CA ASN A 347 16.85 6.81 -25.99
C ASN A 347 16.13 5.69 -26.76
N ALA A 348 16.31 5.67 -28.09
CA ALA A 348 15.70 4.67 -28.98
C ALA A 348 16.14 3.23 -28.70
N ALA A 349 17.31 3.03 -28.05
CA ALA A 349 17.76 1.71 -27.63
C ALA A 349 16.94 1.14 -26.46
N ILE A 350 16.26 2.00 -25.68
CA ILE A 350 15.39 1.58 -24.58
C ILE A 350 13.97 1.35 -25.10
N ILE A 351 13.41 2.31 -25.84
CA ILE A 351 12.07 2.22 -26.43
C ILE A 351 12.07 2.62 -27.90
N GLU A 352 11.52 1.74 -28.74
CA GLU A 352 11.46 1.90 -30.20
C GLU A 352 10.03 2.19 -30.70
N ARG A 353 9.01 1.92 -29.88
CA ARG A 353 7.61 2.00 -30.29
C ARG A 353 7.04 3.39 -30.02
N TYR A 354 6.18 3.87 -30.93
CA TYR A 354 5.66 5.23 -30.87
C TYR A 354 4.80 5.49 -29.60
N TYR A 355 3.93 4.55 -29.20
CA TYR A 355 3.09 4.70 -28.01
C TYR A 355 3.91 4.78 -26.71
N GLN A 356 5.06 4.11 -26.65
CA GLN A 356 5.98 4.22 -25.50
C GLN A 356 6.59 5.62 -25.44
N ASN A 357 6.94 6.18 -26.59
CA ASN A 357 7.42 7.57 -26.69
C ASN A 357 6.31 8.56 -26.29
N ARG A 358 5.09 8.37 -26.81
CA ARG A 358 3.91 9.16 -26.46
C ARG A 358 3.66 9.15 -24.94
N ALA A 359 3.65 7.97 -24.32
CA ALA A 359 3.47 7.82 -22.88
C ALA A 359 4.53 8.55 -22.06
N VAL A 360 5.82 8.43 -22.43
CA VAL A 360 6.92 9.14 -21.75
C VAL A 360 6.77 10.66 -21.89
N ARG A 361 6.39 11.15 -23.09
CA ARG A 361 6.14 12.58 -23.33
C ARG A 361 4.96 13.10 -22.53
N ARG A 362 3.85 12.36 -22.51
CA ARG A 362 2.63 12.75 -21.80
C ARG A 362 2.86 12.86 -20.30
N ILE A 363 3.57 11.89 -19.70
CA ILE A 363 3.97 11.97 -18.29
C ILE A 363 4.91 13.17 -18.05
N GLY A 364 5.82 13.43 -19.00
CA GLY A 364 6.67 14.62 -18.95
C GLY A 364 5.88 15.93 -18.94
N GLU A 365 4.87 16.07 -19.80
CA GLU A 365 3.96 17.22 -19.83
C GLU A 365 3.17 17.35 -18.53
N THR A 366 2.62 16.26 -18.01
CA THR A 366 1.90 16.23 -16.73
C THR A 366 2.76 16.76 -15.58
N PHE A 367 4.06 16.44 -15.56
CA PHE A 367 4.99 16.89 -14.52
C PHE A 367 5.52 18.31 -14.75
N GLU A 368 5.79 18.69 -16.00
CA GLU A 368 6.43 19.96 -16.36
C GLU A 368 5.43 21.11 -16.59
N VAL A 369 4.37 20.86 -17.34
CA VAL A 369 3.41 21.87 -17.78
C VAL A 369 2.23 21.94 -16.82
N ASP A 370 1.62 20.79 -16.51
CA ASP A 370 0.41 20.75 -15.67
C ASP A 370 0.73 20.89 -14.17
N ASN A 371 2.01 20.78 -13.80
CA ASN A 371 2.49 20.75 -12.40
C ASN A 371 1.74 19.71 -11.54
N GLN A 372 1.29 18.63 -12.15
CA GLN A 372 0.73 17.48 -11.46
C GLN A 372 1.87 16.56 -11.02
N ARG A 373 1.72 15.91 -9.87
CA ARG A 373 2.77 15.04 -9.31
C ARG A 373 2.49 13.56 -9.48
N LYS A 374 1.37 13.21 -10.10
CA LYS A 374 0.85 11.86 -10.20
C LYS A 374 0.43 11.58 -11.63
N ALA A 375 0.76 10.39 -12.13
CA ALA A 375 0.37 9.93 -13.45
C ALA A 375 -0.01 8.45 -13.42
N LEU A 376 -0.97 8.04 -14.25
CA LEU A 376 -1.42 6.66 -14.39
C LEU A 376 -1.32 6.23 -15.85
N LEU A 377 -0.56 5.17 -16.10
CA LEU A 377 -0.36 4.58 -17.42
C LEU A 377 -1.09 3.24 -17.51
N VAL A 378 -2.05 3.16 -18.44
CA VAL A 378 -2.81 1.94 -18.71
C VAL A 378 -2.25 1.28 -19.97
N MET A 379 -1.64 0.11 -19.81
CA MET A 379 -0.95 -0.57 -20.91
C MET A 379 -1.23 -2.07 -20.87
N ALA A 380 -1.62 -2.63 -22.02
CA ALA A 380 -1.83 -4.06 -22.20
C ALA A 380 -0.67 -4.91 -21.66
N THR A 381 -0.97 -6.10 -21.17
CA THR A 381 0.08 -7.02 -20.72
C THR A 381 0.92 -7.48 -21.92
N GLY A 382 2.24 -7.27 -21.84
CA GLY A 382 3.18 -7.59 -22.92
C GLY A 382 3.55 -6.42 -23.83
N SER A 383 2.93 -5.25 -23.70
CA SER A 383 3.26 -4.06 -24.51
C SER A 383 4.53 -3.30 -24.07
N GLY A 384 5.26 -3.83 -23.08
CA GLY A 384 6.56 -3.28 -22.66
C GLY A 384 6.51 -2.20 -21.58
N LYS A 385 5.52 -2.24 -20.66
CA LYS A 385 5.40 -1.35 -19.48
C LYS A 385 6.74 -1.05 -18.78
N THR A 386 7.49 -2.11 -18.43
CA THR A 386 8.77 -1.98 -17.72
C THR A 386 9.80 -1.20 -18.54
N ARG A 387 9.87 -1.40 -19.87
CA ARG A 387 10.78 -0.65 -20.76
C ARG A 387 10.37 0.82 -20.85
N THR A 388 9.07 1.12 -20.95
CA THR A 388 8.54 2.49 -20.96
C THR A 388 8.95 3.27 -19.72
N VAL A 389 8.83 2.68 -18.53
CA VAL A 389 9.24 3.39 -17.30
C VAL A 389 10.75 3.47 -17.09
N ILE A 390 11.54 2.55 -17.65
CA ILE A 390 13.00 2.69 -17.66
C ILE A 390 13.40 3.87 -18.54
N ALA A 391 12.76 4.05 -19.70
CA ALA A 391 12.99 5.22 -20.55
C ALA A 391 12.56 6.53 -19.88
N LEU A 392 11.41 6.52 -19.18
CA LEU A 392 10.98 7.66 -18.36
C LEU A 392 12.00 7.98 -17.26
N ALA A 393 12.49 6.96 -16.55
CA ALA A 393 13.51 7.11 -15.51
C ALA A 393 14.79 7.74 -16.07
N ASP A 394 15.28 7.26 -17.21
CA ASP A 394 16.44 7.84 -17.91
C ASP A 394 16.24 9.33 -18.22
N VAL A 395 15.11 9.69 -18.84
CA VAL A 395 14.79 11.08 -19.20
C VAL A 395 14.73 11.97 -17.95
N LEU A 396 13.99 11.55 -16.92
CA LEU A 396 13.86 12.31 -15.67
C LEU A 396 15.21 12.47 -14.96
N MET A 397 16.08 11.46 -15.01
CA MET A 397 17.42 11.53 -14.43
C MET A 397 18.34 12.49 -15.20
N ARG A 398 18.38 12.40 -16.53
CA ARG A 398 19.22 13.29 -17.37
C ARG A 398 18.77 14.74 -17.34
N CYS A 399 17.48 14.99 -17.15
CA CYS A 399 16.91 16.33 -17.02
C CYS A 399 16.90 16.86 -15.58
N ASN A 400 17.49 16.13 -14.62
CA ASN A 400 17.56 16.46 -13.20
C ASN A 400 16.20 16.62 -12.49
N TRP A 401 15.17 15.93 -13.00
CA TRP A 401 13.86 15.83 -12.36
C TRP A 401 13.84 14.76 -11.27
N ALA A 402 14.56 13.66 -11.46
CA ALA A 402 14.71 12.58 -10.49
C ALA A 402 16.17 12.17 -10.31
N LYS A 403 16.62 11.96 -9.09
CA LYS A 403 17.96 11.44 -8.72
C LYS A 403 17.84 10.04 -8.14
N ARG A 404 16.81 9.81 -7.32
CA ARG A 404 16.52 8.52 -6.66
C ARG A 404 15.11 8.05 -7.02
N ILE A 405 15.01 6.84 -7.55
CA ILE A 405 13.76 6.24 -8.03
C ILE A 405 13.50 4.95 -7.28
N LEU A 406 12.26 4.72 -6.85
CA LEU A 406 11.82 3.47 -6.24
C LEU A 406 10.79 2.78 -7.14
N PHE A 407 11.08 1.55 -7.55
CA PHE A 407 10.15 0.67 -8.26
C PHE A 407 9.56 -0.35 -7.29
N LEU A 408 8.24 -0.37 -7.16
CA LEU A 408 7.51 -1.27 -6.28
C LEU A 408 6.75 -2.32 -7.09
N ALA A 409 6.92 -3.58 -6.70
CA ALA A 409 6.20 -4.72 -7.26
C ALA A 409 5.62 -5.63 -6.18
N ASP A 410 4.62 -6.43 -6.52
CA ASP A 410 3.91 -7.28 -5.54
C ASP A 410 4.75 -8.49 -5.06
N ARG A 411 5.62 -9.04 -5.93
CA ARG A 411 6.31 -10.32 -5.69
C ARG A 411 7.82 -10.23 -5.91
N VAL A 412 8.57 -11.09 -5.21
CA VAL A 412 10.04 -11.16 -5.31
C VAL A 412 10.51 -11.51 -6.73
N ALA A 413 9.80 -12.37 -7.45
CA ALA A 413 10.11 -12.71 -8.85
C ALA A 413 10.01 -11.48 -9.77
N LEU A 414 8.97 -10.65 -9.59
CA LEU A 414 8.79 -9.39 -10.33
C LEU A 414 9.91 -8.38 -10.01
N VAL A 415 10.31 -8.29 -8.74
CA VAL A 415 11.44 -7.47 -8.32
C VAL A 415 12.72 -7.90 -9.04
N LYS A 416 13.02 -9.21 -9.06
CA LYS A 416 14.20 -9.74 -9.77
C LYS A 416 14.15 -9.40 -11.27
N GLN A 417 13.00 -9.54 -11.91
CA GLN A 417 12.82 -9.20 -13.32
C GLN A 417 13.02 -7.71 -13.58
N ALA A 418 12.43 -6.83 -12.77
CA ALA A 418 12.59 -5.39 -12.91
C ALA A 418 14.05 -4.97 -12.71
N VAL A 419 14.74 -5.50 -11.70
CA VAL A 419 16.18 -5.25 -11.47
C VAL A 419 17.00 -5.63 -12.69
N ASN A 420 16.76 -6.82 -13.25
CA ASN A 420 17.47 -7.27 -14.46
C ASN A 420 17.18 -6.35 -15.66
N ALA A 421 15.92 -5.92 -15.84
CA ALA A 421 15.56 -4.99 -16.90
C ALA A 421 16.28 -3.63 -16.75
N PHE A 422 16.35 -3.08 -15.53
CA PHE A 422 17.14 -1.86 -15.26
C PHE A 422 18.64 -2.08 -15.52
N LYS A 423 19.21 -3.22 -15.12
CA LYS A 423 20.63 -3.54 -15.41
C LYS A 423 20.92 -3.60 -16.91
N THR A 424 20.00 -4.13 -17.70
CA THR A 424 20.15 -4.25 -19.15
C THR A 424 19.99 -2.90 -19.87
N HIS A 425 18.96 -2.13 -19.51
CA HIS A 425 18.56 -0.94 -20.28
C HIS A 425 19.05 0.40 -19.69
N LEU A 426 19.41 0.43 -18.41
CA LEU A 426 19.91 1.62 -17.73
C LEU A 426 21.00 1.24 -16.68
N PRO A 427 22.13 0.64 -17.10
CA PRO A 427 23.16 0.15 -16.17
C PRO A 427 23.73 1.26 -15.26
N ASP A 428 23.84 2.49 -15.77
CA ASP A 428 24.36 3.64 -15.04
C ASP A 428 23.50 4.06 -13.84
N SER A 429 22.26 3.55 -13.72
CA SER A 429 21.41 3.83 -12.58
C SER A 429 21.76 3.03 -11.32
N SER A 430 22.70 2.08 -11.40
CA SER A 430 23.10 1.21 -10.29
C SER A 430 21.88 0.62 -9.55
N PRO A 431 21.07 -0.23 -10.21
CA PRO A 431 19.83 -0.74 -9.64
C PRO A 431 20.07 -1.69 -8.46
N VAL A 432 19.43 -1.40 -7.33
CA VAL A 432 19.54 -2.14 -6.07
C VAL A 432 18.28 -2.96 -5.81
N ASN A 433 18.44 -4.24 -5.48
CA ASN A 433 17.35 -5.11 -5.03
C ASN A 433 17.22 -5.08 -3.51
N LEU A 434 16.26 -4.31 -2.97
CA LEU A 434 16.10 -4.17 -1.52
C LEU A 434 15.61 -5.43 -0.80
N VAL A 435 15.18 -6.47 -1.52
CA VAL A 435 14.82 -7.76 -0.91
C VAL A 435 16.08 -8.53 -0.49
N THR A 436 17.12 -8.51 -1.32
CA THR A 436 18.37 -9.26 -1.10
C THR A 436 19.50 -8.39 -0.56
N GLU A 437 19.57 -7.14 -1.00
CA GLU A 437 20.66 -6.20 -0.78
C GLU A 437 20.14 -5.02 0.06
N LYS A 438 19.65 -5.34 1.26
CA LYS A 438 18.96 -4.35 2.10
C LYS A 438 19.79 -3.11 2.29
N ASN A 439 21.08 -3.18 2.63
CA ASN A 439 21.90 -2.02 3.04
C ASN A 439 22.66 -1.32 1.90
N THR A 440 22.44 -1.70 0.64
CA THR A 440 23.16 -1.13 -0.50
C THR A 440 22.58 0.22 -0.92
N GLU A 441 23.44 1.14 -1.40
CA GLU A 441 23.04 2.42 -1.98
C GLU A 441 23.10 2.40 -3.51
N GLY A 442 22.15 3.09 -4.15
CA GLY A 442 22.07 3.24 -5.60
C GLY A 442 21.20 4.42 -6.00
N ARG A 443 20.88 4.53 -7.31
CA ARG A 443 19.94 5.54 -7.82
C ARG A 443 18.55 4.97 -8.13
N VAL A 444 18.48 3.70 -8.52
CA VAL A 444 17.22 2.98 -8.68
C VAL A 444 17.13 1.88 -7.64
N TYR A 445 16.05 1.88 -6.88
CA TYR A 445 15.75 0.88 -5.86
C TYR A 445 14.55 0.07 -6.32
N VAL A 446 14.60 -1.24 -6.16
CA VAL A 446 13.49 -2.13 -6.50
C VAL A 446 13.14 -2.96 -5.27
N SER A 447 11.87 -2.94 -4.88
CA SER A 447 11.41 -3.59 -3.64
C SER A 447 10.03 -4.19 -3.80
N THR A 448 9.72 -5.16 -2.93
CA THR A 448 8.32 -5.53 -2.66
C THR A 448 7.69 -4.54 -1.69
N TYR A 449 6.35 -4.43 -1.70
CA TYR A 449 5.64 -3.56 -0.75
C TYR A 449 5.90 -3.91 0.72
N PRO A 450 5.81 -5.20 1.17
CA PRO A 450 6.09 -5.55 2.56
C PRO A 450 7.51 -5.21 2.99
N THR A 451 8.49 -5.42 2.10
CA THR A 451 9.90 -5.11 2.39
C THR A 451 10.09 -3.60 2.58
N MET A 452 9.48 -2.78 1.71
CA MET A 452 9.57 -1.33 1.83
C MET A 452 8.95 -0.81 3.12
N MET A 453 7.80 -1.35 3.54
CA MET A 453 7.20 -0.96 4.84
C MET A 453 8.15 -1.17 6.00
N GLY A 454 8.80 -2.34 6.06
CA GLY A 454 9.76 -2.63 7.13
C GLY A 454 10.98 -1.71 7.09
N LEU A 455 11.43 -1.32 5.89
CA LEU A 455 12.59 -0.43 5.71
C LEU A 455 12.28 1.05 6.02
N ILE A 456 11.03 1.49 5.92
CA ILE A 456 10.62 2.85 6.33
C ILE A 456 10.72 3.00 7.85
N ASP A 457 10.37 1.95 8.59
CA ASP A 457 10.45 1.91 10.06
C ASP A 457 11.87 1.66 10.59
N ASP A 458 12.82 1.29 9.72
CA ASP A 458 14.22 1.06 10.11
C ASP A 458 14.95 2.39 10.39
N ALA A 459 15.23 2.63 11.67
CA ALA A 459 15.94 3.81 12.15
C ALA A 459 17.22 3.39 12.89
N ALA A 460 18.38 3.76 12.32
CA ALA A 460 19.67 3.59 12.97
C ALA A 460 20.07 4.92 13.63
N ASP A 461 20.51 4.87 14.89
CA ASP A 461 20.93 6.05 15.68
C ASP A 461 19.88 7.19 15.77
N GLY A 462 18.58 6.83 15.65
CA GLY A 462 17.46 7.78 15.67
C GLY A 462 17.27 8.55 14.36
N GLN A 463 18.03 8.23 13.31
CA GLN A 463 17.81 8.74 11.96
C GLN A 463 17.17 7.65 11.10
N ARG A 464 16.12 8.03 10.36
CA ARG A 464 15.51 7.12 9.40
C ARG A 464 16.42 6.97 8.20
N ARG A 465 16.56 5.73 7.70
CA ARG A 465 17.36 5.48 6.51
C ARG A 465 16.80 6.23 5.29
N PHE A 466 15.54 5.94 4.97
CA PHE A 466 14.79 6.61 3.92
C PHE A 466 13.97 7.74 4.53
N GLY A 467 14.42 8.98 4.37
CA GLY A 467 13.65 10.16 4.79
C GLY A 467 12.44 10.41 3.89
N VAL A 468 11.55 11.30 4.32
CA VAL A 468 10.31 11.68 3.59
C VAL A 468 10.61 12.15 2.16
N GLY A 469 11.70 12.90 1.97
CA GLY A 469 12.14 13.40 0.66
C GLY A 469 13.19 12.52 -0.04
N HIS A 470 13.35 11.27 0.36
CA HIS A 470 14.44 10.44 -0.15
C HIS A 470 14.25 10.08 -1.63
N PHE A 471 13.07 9.59 -2.01
CA PHE A 471 12.77 9.26 -3.40
C PHE A 471 12.19 10.47 -4.13
N ASP A 472 12.62 10.70 -5.36
CA ASP A 472 12.06 11.74 -6.22
C ASP A 472 10.92 11.22 -7.09
N LEU A 473 10.93 9.90 -7.37
CA LEU A 473 9.92 9.20 -8.15
C LEU A 473 9.66 7.82 -7.54
N ILE A 474 8.39 7.48 -7.40
CA ILE A 474 7.92 6.12 -7.12
C ILE A 474 7.15 5.59 -8.32
N ILE A 475 7.55 4.41 -8.81
CA ILE A 475 6.87 3.66 -9.85
C ILE A 475 6.13 2.49 -9.20
N ILE A 476 4.83 2.38 -9.45
CA ILE A 476 3.95 1.38 -8.86
C ILE A 476 3.53 0.40 -9.95
N ASP A 477 4.05 -0.84 -9.91
CA ASP A 477 3.59 -1.89 -10.80
C ASP A 477 2.27 -2.50 -10.29
N GLU A 478 1.37 -2.84 -11.22
CA GLU A 478 0.01 -3.33 -10.94
C GLU A 478 -0.75 -2.46 -9.91
N ALA A 479 -0.82 -1.15 -10.18
CA ALA A 479 -1.43 -0.16 -9.30
C ALA A 479 -2.88 -0.51 -8.87
N HIS A 480 -3.62 -1.27 -9.67
CA HIS A 480 -4.97 -1.72 -9.34
C HIS A 480 -5.05 -2.73 -8.18
N ARG A 481 -3.95 -3.35 -7.74
CA ARG A 481 -3.91 -4.24 -6.56
C ARG A 481 -3.34 -3.53 -5.36
N SER A 482 -2.25 -2.82 -5.58
CA SER A 482 -1.34 -2.39 -4.52
C SER A 482 -1.78 -1.11 -3.82
N VAL A 483 -2.71 -0.37 -4.41
CA VAL A 483 -3.20 0.92 -3.90
C VAL A 483 -4.22 0.75 -2.77
N TYR A 484 -4.81 -0.45 -2.64
CA TYR A 484 -5.97 -0.67 -1.78
C TYR A 484 -5.54 -1.25 -0.43
N GLN A 485 -5.65 -0.41 0.60
CA GLN A 485 -5.36 -0.64 2.02
C GLN A 485 -3.93 -0.28 2.47
N LYS A 486 -3.23 -1.22 3.13
CA LYS A 486 -2.04 -0.99 3.97
C LYS A 486 -0.95 -0.20 3.25
N TYR A 487 -0.74 -0.48 1.96
CA TYR A 487 0.40 0.06 1.20
C TYR A 487 0.24 1.52 0.76
N ARG A 488 -0.97 2.10 0.84
CA ARG A 488 -1.16 3.54 0.63
C ARG A 488 -0.28 4.37 1.57
N ALA A 489 -0.04 3.87 2.78
CA ALA A 489 0.84 4.51 3.75
C ALA A 489 2.28 4.70 3.24
N ILE A 490 2.77 3.88 2.30
CA ILE A 490 4.09 4.07 1.66
C ILE A 490 4.08 5.35 0.81
N PHE A 491 3.01 5.55 0.04
CA PHE A 491 2.84 6.69 -0.85
C PHE A 491 2.56 7.98 -0.08
N ASP A 492 1.83 7.88 1.02
CA ASP A 492 1.58 9.02 1.93
C ASP A 492 2.85 9.39 2.74
N TYR A 493 3.82 8.48 2.88
CA TYR A 493 5.08 8.71 3.60
C TYR A 493 6.11 9.47 2.75
N PHE A 494 6.28 9.10 1.47
CA PHE A 494 7.27 9.72 0.58
C PHE A 494 6.69 10.88 -0.21
N ASP A 495 7.26 12.07 -0.03
CA ASP A 495 6.90 13.23 -0.85
C ASP A 495 7.65 13.25 -2.18
N CYS A 496 7.07 12.60 -3.20
CA CYS A 496 7.71 12.36 -4.49
C CYS A 496 6.75 12.54 -5.67
N LEU A 497 7.23 12.33 -6.90
CA LEU A 497 6.40 12.08 -8.08
C LEU A 497 5.93 10.63 -8.07
N LEU A 498 4.71 10.35 -8.54
CA LEU A 498 4.14 8.99 -8.59
C LEU A 498 3.72 8.61 -10.00
N VAL A 499 4.13 7.42 -10.44
CA VAL A 499 3.69 6.83 -11.71
C VAL A 499 3.11 5.45 -11.46
N GLY A 500 1.81 5.28 -11.73
CA GLY A 500 1.13 3.99 -11.67
C GLY A 500 1.16 3.27 -13.01
N LEU A 501 1.41 1.97 -12.99
CA LEU A 501 1.33 1.08 -14.14
C LEU A 501 0.21 0.07 -13.91
N THR A 502 -0.68 -0.10 -14.88
CA THR A 502 -1.71 -1.14 -14.81
C THR A 502 -2.13 -1.60 -16.20
N ALA A 503 -2.57 -2.84 -16.33
CA ALA A 503 -3.29 -3.28 -17.54
C ALA A 503 -4.81 -3.11 -17.42
N THR A 504 -5.31 -3.07 -16.18
CA THR A 504 -6.74 -3.15 -15.84
C THR A 504 -7.01 -2.20 -14.69
N PRO A 505 -7.26 -0.90 -14.96
CA PRO A 505 -7.67 0.03 -13.91
C PRO A 505 -9.04 -0.37 -13.35
N LYS A 506 -9.32 -0.03 -12.08
CA LYS A 506 -10.63 -0.26 -11.47
C LYS A 506 -11.48 1.02 -11.50
N ASP A 507 -12.70 0.89 -12.00
CA ASP A 507 -13.70 1.96 -12.17
C ASP A 507 -14.88 1.87 -11.17
N GLU A 508 -14.71 1.21 -10.03
CA GLU A 508 -15.77 1.10 -9.00
C GLU A 508 -15.71 2.24 -7.97
N ILE A 509 -16.89 2.73 -7.55
CA ILE A 509 -17.09 3.91 -6.69
C ILE A 509 -16.35 3.79 -5.34
N ASP A 510 -16.29 2.59 -4.74
CA ASP A 510 -15.60 2.36 -3.46
C ASP A 510 -14.08 2.19 -3.59
N HIS A 511 -13.58 1.88 -4.79
CA HIS A 511 -12.20 1.46 -5.02
C HIS A 511 -11.64 2.00 -6.34
N ASN A 512 -11.62 3.31 -6.47
CA ASN A 512 -11.15 4.02 -7.66
C ASN A 512 -9.60 4.08 -7.73
N THR A 513 -8.98 3.44 -8.74
CA THR A 513 -7.52 3.52 -8.95
C THR A 513 -7.13 4.95 -9.30
N TYR A 514 -7.95 5.64 -10.09
CA TYR A 514 -7.79 7.02 -10.55
C TYR A 514 -7.80 8.01 -9.37
N GLY A 515 -8.57 7.73 -8.32
CA GLY A 515 -8.65 8.56 -7.12
C GLY A 515 -7.33 8.69 -6.35
N LEU A 516 -6.41 7.70 -6.43
CA LEU A 516 -5.06 7.88 -5.85
C LEU A 516 -4.23 8.88 -6.67
N PHE A 517 -4.39 8.85 -7.99
CA PHE A 517 -3.64 9.67 -8.93
C PHE A 517 -4.28 11.05 -9.18
N ASP A 518 -5.35 11.37 -8.44
CA ASP A 518 -6.13 12.61 -8.59
C ASP A 518 -6.72 12.78 -10.01
N LEU A 519 -7.04 11.66 -10.67
CA LEU A 519 -7.61 11.61 -12.02
C LEU A 519 -9.12 11.34 -12.00
N GLU A 520 -9.81 11.76 -13.06
CA GLU A 520 -11.19 11.36 -13.32
C GLU A 520 -11.28 9.86 -13.61
N SER A 521 -12.30 9.20 -13.10
CA SER A 521 -12.54 7.76 -13.34
C SER A 521 -12.63 7.47 -14.84
N GLY A 522 -11.94 6.44 -15.30
CA GLY A 522 -11.90 6.08 -16.72
C GLY A 522 -10.93 6.90 -17.58
N VAL A 523 -10.29 7.95 -17.05
CA VAL A 523 -9.39 8.84 -17.81
C VAL A 523 -7.96 8.73 -17.27
N PRO A 524 -7.14 7.79 -17.79
CA PRO A 524 -5.73 7.69 -17.40
C PRO A 524 -4.90 8.80 -18.07
N THR A 525 -3.64 8.96 -17.63
CA THR A 525 -2.71 9.91 -18.26
C THR A 525 -2.40 9.51 -19.70
N ASP A 526 -2.24 8.20 -19.97
CA ASP A 526 -2.15 7.63 -21.32
C ASP A 526 -2.67 6.19 -21.29
N VAL A 527 -3.22 5.73 -22.42
CA VAL A 527 -3.77 4.39 -22.60
C VAL A 527 -3.26 3.74 -23.88
N TYR A 528 -2.88 2.47 -23.76
CA TYR A 528 -2.57 1.60 -24.88
C TYR A 528 -3.21 0.22 -24.65
N ALA A 529 -4.35 -0.01 -25.30
CA ALA A 529 -5.20 -1.16 -25.06
C ALA A 529 -4.65 -2.42 -25.74
N LEU A 530 -5.25 -3.58 -25.41
CA LEU A 530 -4.88 -4.84 -26.05
C LEU A 530 -5.27 -4.83 -27.53
N ASP A 531 -6.40 -4.21 -27.87
CA ASP A 531 -6.93 -4.18 -29.25
C ASP A 531 -5.99 -3.40 -30.17
N ASP A 532 -5.50 -2.23 -29.73
CA ASP A 532 -4.48 -1.45 -30.45
C ASP A 532 -3.20 -2.27 -30.63
N ALA A 533 -2.73 -2.91 -29.56
CA ALA A 533 -1.52 -3.71 -29.58
C ALA A 533 -1.59 -4.92 -30.53
N VAL A 534 -2.78 -5.51 -30.67
CA VAL A 534 -3.04 -6.61 -31.61
C VAL A 534 -3.19 -6.08 -33.03
N ALA A 535 -3.94 -5.00 -33.24
CA ALA A 535 -4.16 -4.38 -34.55
C ALA A 535 -2.84 -3.93 -35.20
N GLU A 536 -1.91 -3.45 -34.39
CA GLU A 536 -0.58 -2.99 -34.82
C GLU A 536 0.47 -4.11 -34.89
N GLY A 537 0.12 -5.35 -34.53
CA GLY A 537 1.00 -6.52 -34.61
C GLY A 537 2.07 -6.61 -33.52
N TYR A 538 1.99 -5.81 -32.45
CA TYR A 538 2.91 -5.90 -31.32
C TYR A 538 2.56 -7.03 -30.34
N LEU A 539 1.30 -7.43 -30.31
CA LEU A 539 0.76 -8.57 -29.58
C LEU A 539 -0.03 -9.47 -30.52
N VAL A 540 -0.22 -10.72 -30.12
CA VAL A 540 -1.01 -11.71 -30.86
C VAL A 540 -2.38 -11.94 -30.19
N PRO A 541 -3.45 -12.12 -30.97
CA PRO A 541 -4.79 -12.33 -30.44
C PRO A 541 -4.97 -13.71 -29.78
N PRO A 542 -5.84 -13.81 -28.76
CA PRO A 542 -6.28 -15.10 -28.23
C PRO A 542 -7.26 -15.79 -29.19
N LYS A 543 -7.18 -17.11 -29.29
CA LYS A 543 -8.23 -17.98 -29.83
C LYS A 543 -8.94 -18.67 -28.66
N ALA A 544 -10.07 -18.10 -28.25
CA ALA A 544 -10.83 -18.56 -27.10
C ALA A 544 -11.73 -19.74 -27.46
N ILE A 545 -11.49 -20.89 -26.84
CA ILE A 545 -12.14 -22.17 -27.11
C ILE A 545 -12.79 -22.65 -25.81
N SER A 546 -14.12 -22.63 -25.76
CA SER A 546 -14.88 -23.24 -24.67
C SER A 546 -15.07 -24.73 -24.96
N VAL A 547 -14.71 -25.55 -23.96
CA VAL A 547 -14.80 -27.01 -24.01
C VAL A 547 -15.70 -27.45 -22.84
N PRO A 548 -17.00 -27.69 -23.09
CA PRO A 548 -17.93 -28.08 -22.04
C PRO A 548 -17.60 -29.46 -21.48
N LEU A 549 -17.41 -29.55 -20.15
CA LEU A 549 -17.38 -30.81 -19.41
C LEU A 549 -18.62 -30.91 -18.53
N LYS A 550 -19.34 -32.01 -18.61
CA LYS A 550 -20.61 -32.19 -17.88
C LYS A 550 -20.43 -32.01 -16.38
N PHE A 551 -19.48 -32.70 -15.76
CA PHE A 551 -19.28 -32.61 -14.31
C PHE A 551 -18.89 -31.21 -13.86
N GLN A 552 -17.99 -30.53 -14.58
CA GLN A 552 -17.56 -29.16 -14.22
C GLN A 552 -18.70 -28.14 -14.29
N ARG A 553 -19.76 -28.41 -15.07
CA ARG A 553 -20.90 -27.52 -15.27
C ARG A 553 -22.07 -27.84 -14.34
N GLU A 554 -22.36 -29.13 -14.16
CA GLU A 554 -23.59 -29.60 -13.53
C GLU A 554 -23.37 -30.33 -12.20
N GLY A 555 -22.13 -30.69 -11.88
CA GLY A 555 -21.80 -31.59 -10.79
C GLY A 555 -22.00 -33.07 -11.17
N ILE A 556 -21.94 -33.96 -10.18
CA ILE A 556 -22.17 -35.41 -10.37
C ILE A 556 -23.44 -35.79 -9.62
N LYS A 557 -24.40 -36.43 -10.31
CA LYS A 557 -25.65 -36.90 -9.70
C LYS A 557 -25.69 -38.42 -9.70
N TYR A 558 -26.00 -39.03 -8.55
CA TYR A 558 -26.06 -40.49 -8.40
C TYR A 558 -27.01 -41.14 -9.42
N ALA A 559 -28.16 -40.51 -9.69
CA ALA A 559 -29.16 -41.00 -10.63
C ALA A 559 -28.66 -41.09 -12.09
N GLU A 560 -27.59 -40.36 -12.44
CA GLU A 560 -27.03 -40.30 -13.80
C GLU A 560 -25.82 -41.22 -13.99
N LEU A 561 -25.36 -41.89 -12.92
CA LEU A 561 -24.26 -42.85 -12.96
C LEU A 561 -24.75 -44.22 -13.45
N THR A 562 -23.86 -44.97 -14.10
CA THR A 562 -24.10 -46.38 -14.43
C THR A 562 -24.18 -47.24 -13.16
N GLU A 563 -24.76 -48.44 -13.25
CA GLU A 563 -24.88 -49.31 -12.05
C GLU A 563 -23.50 -49.67 -11.45
N GLU A 564 -22.46 -49.87 -12.27
CA GLU A 564 -21.09 -50.10 -11.81
C GLU A 564 -20.46 -48.86 -11.15
N GLU A 565 -20.80 -47.66 -11.61
CA GLU A 565 -20.38 -46.40 -10.98
C GLU A 565 -21.15 -46.11 -9.69
N LYS A 566 -22.42 -46.52 -9.59
CA LYS A 566 -23.21 -46.45 -8.34
C LYS A 566 -22.64 -47.36 -7.27
N GLU A 567 -22.28 -48.60 -7.61
CA GLU A 567 -21.58 -49.49 -6.68
C GLU A 567 -20.25 -48.87 -6.18
N ARG A 568 -19.49 -48.23 -7.08
CA ARG A 568 -18.28 -47.49 -6.70
C ARG A 568 -18.60 -46.24 -5.86
N TRP A 569 -19.67 -45.52 -6.16
CA TRP A 569 -20.14 -44.37 -5.39
C TRP A 569 -20.52 -44.76 -3.97
N ASP A 570 -21.23 -45.87 -3.81
CA ASP A 570 -21.66 -46.39 -2.51
C ASP A 570 -20.49 -47.00 -1.71
N ALA A 571 -19.43 -47.44 -2.39
CA ALA A 571 -18.19 -47.92 -1.76
C ALA A 571 -17.26 -46.79 -1.28
N ILE A 572 -17.49 -45.54 -1.69
CA ILE A 572 -16.70 -44.39 -1.25
C ILE A 572 -17.13 -43.99 0.17
N GLU A 573 -16.14 -43.82 1.05
CA GLU A 573 -16.36 -43.20 2.37
C GLU A 573 -16.49 -41.68 2.22
N TRP A 574 -17.73 -41.21 1.99
CA TRP A 574 -18.05 -39.80 1.79
C TRP A 574 -17.92 -38.96 3.07
N THR A 575 -18.32 -39.53 4.20
CA THR A 575 -18.32 -38.90 5.51
C THR A 575 -17.95 -39.92 6.59
N GLU A 576 -17.47 -39.45 7.76
CA GLU A 576 -17.08 -40.32 8.88
C GLU A 576 -18.26 -41.11 9.47
N ASP A 577 -19.48 -40.63 9.30
CA ASP A 577 -20.74 -41.25 9.70
C ASP A 577 -21.34 -42.19 8.63
N GLY A 578 -20.69 -42.34 7.47
CA GLY A 578 -21.11 -43.26 6.41
C GLY A 578 -22.28 -42.77 5.55
N THR A 579 -22.60 -41.48 5.59
CA THR A 579 -23.70 -40.90 4.81
C THR A 579 -23.27 -40.68 3.35
N VAL A 580 -23.91 -41.40 2.43
CA VAL A 580 -23.68 -41.28 0.98
C VAL A 580 -24.57 -40.17 0.39
N PRO A 581 -24.01 -39.17 -0.32
CA PRO A 581 -24.78 -38.09 -0.91
C PRO A 581 -25.44 -38.50 -2.24
N ASP A 582 -26.65 -38.00 -2.51
CA ASP A 582 -27.35 -38.23 -3.79
C ASP A 582 -26.76 -37.43 -4.98
N ALA A 583 -26.03 -36.34 -4.67
CA ALA A 583 -25.35 -35.52 -5.66
C ALA A 583 -24.19 -34.73 -5.05
N VAL A 584 -23.21 -34.39 -5.89
CA VAL A 584 -22.09 -33.50 -5.57
C VAL A 584 -22.11 -32.29 -6.49
N ASP A 585 -22.18 -31.10 -5.88
CA ASP A 585 -22.17 -29.82 -6.60
C ASP A 585 -20.85 -29.55 -7.35
N SER A 586 -20.93 -28.86 -8.48
CA SER A 586 -19.76 -28.48 -9.30
C SER A 586 -18.67 -27.74 -8.52
N ALA A 587 -18.99 -26.99 -7.46
CA ALA A 587 -18.02 -26.29 -6.63
C ALA A 587 -17.11 -27.21 -5.79
N ALA A 588 -17.50 -28.48 -5.62
CA ALA A 588 -16.70 -29.50 -4.95
C ALA A 588 -15.62 -30.11 -5.86
N LEU A 589 -15.88 -30.16 -7.17
CA LEU A 589 -14.95 -30.67 -8.16
C LEU A 589 -13.69 -29.82 -8.21
N ASN A 590 -12.57 -30.50 -8.41
CA ASN A 590 -11.23 -29.89 -8.41
C ASN A 590 -10.85 -29.21 -7.09
N LYS A 591 -11.69 -29.30 -6.04
CA LYS A 591 -11.46 -28.76 -4.71
C LYS A 591 -11.09 -29.85 -3.72
N TRP A 592 -11.96 -30.85 -3.56
CA TRP A 592 -11.75 -32.02 -2.71
C TRP A 592 -12.23 -33.32 -3.36
N LEU A 593 -13.04 -33.23 -4.41
CA LEU A 593 -13.38 -34.35 -5.29
C LEU A 593 -12.59 -34.22 -6.61
N PHE A 594 -11.85 -35.26 -6.98
CA PHE A 594 -11.01 -35.30 -8.18
C PHE A 594 -11.39 -36.49 -9.06
N ASN A 595 -11.89 -36.22 -10.26
CA ASN A 595 -12.27 -37.28 -11.20
C ASN A 595 -11.17 -37.55 -12.22
N THR A 596 -10.77 -38.82 -12.33
CA THR A 596 -9.68 -39.29 -13.19
C THR A 596 -9.99 -39.07 -14.66
N ASP A 597 -11.15 -39.53 -15.12
CA ASP A 597 -11.56 -39.46 -16.52
C ASP A 597 -11.71 -38.00 -17.00
N THR A 598 -12.23 -37.10 -16.15
CA THR A 598 -12.28 -35.65 -16.43
C THR A 598 -10.88 -35.09 -16.72
N VAL A 599 -9.89 -35.39 -15.87
CA VAL A 599 -8.52 -34.87 -16.03
C VAL A 599 -7.84 -35.50 -17.25
N ASP A 600 -8.05 -36.80 -17.47
CA ASP A 600 -7.49 -37.51 -18.61
C ASP A 600 -8.03 -36.96 -19.94
N LYS A 601 -9.34 -36.73 -20.05
CA LYS A 601 -9.98 -36.10 -21.22
C LYS A 601 -9.45 -34.69 -21.47
N VAL A 602 -9.24 -33.88 -20.43
CA VAL A 602 -8.62 -32.54 -20.56
C VAL A 602 -7.20 -32.63 -21.10
N LEU A 603 -6.39 -33.57 -20.57
CA LEU A 603 -5.00 -33.74 -20.98
C LEU A 603 -4.88 -34.32 -22.40
N GLU A 604 -5.72 -35.29 -22.76
CA GLU A 604 -5.84 -35.83 -24.12
C GLU A 604 -6.24 -34.72 -25.10
N HIS A 605 -7.28 -33.96 -24.77
CA HIS A 605 -7.73 -32.84 -25.58
C HIS A 605 -6.61 -31.81 -25.79
N LEU A 606 -5.89 -31.43 -24.73
CA LEU A 606 -4.74 -30.54 -24.84
C LEU A 606 -3.63 -31.10 -25.75
N MET A 607 -3.27 -32.37 -25.59
CA MET A 607 -2.18 -32.99 -26.36
C MET A 607 -2.52 -33.21 -27.83
N THR A 608 -3.81 -33.37 -28.14
CA THR A 608 -4.31 -33.58 -29.51
C THR A 608 -4.63 -32.27 -30.23
N ARG A 609 -5.23 -31.30 -29.54
CA ARG A 609 -5.71 -30.03 -30.13
C ARG A 609 -4.89 -28.79 -29.79
N GLY A 610 -3.98 -28.87 -28.82
CA GLY A 610 -3.10 -27.76 -28.47
C GLY A 610 -2.10 -27.44 -29.58
N GLU A 611 -1.68 -26.17 -29.64
CA GLU A 611 -0.65 -25.73 -30.61
C GLU A 611 0.67 -26.45 -30.36
N LYS A 612 1.27 -26.95 -31.44
CA LYS A 612 2.52 -27.71 -31.44
C LYS A 612 3.64 -26.93 -32.14
N VAL A 613 4.85 -27.13 -31.67
CA VAL A 613 6.10 -26.57 -32.20
C VAL A 613 7.01 -27.69 -32.72
N ALA A 614 8.19 -27.33 -33.24
CA ALA A 614 9.15 -28.29 -33.79
C ALA A 614 8.54 -29.17 -34.90
N GLY A 615 7.94 -28.54 -35.92
CA GLY A 615 7.31 -29.25 -37.04
C GLY A 615 5.99 -29.97 -36.71
N GLY A 616 5.45 -29.77 -35.50
CA GLY A 616 4.23 -30.43 -35.04
C GLY A 616 4.47 -31.62 -34.13
N ASP A 617 5.73 -32.00 -33.88
CA ASP A 617 6.10 -33.18 -33.10
C ASP A 617 5.96 -32.96 -31.58
N ARG A 618 6.02 -31.71 -31.12
CA ARG A 618 6.07 -31.38 -29.69
C ARG A 618 5.04 -30.32 -29.33
N LEU A 619 4.30 -30.51 -28.23
CA LEU A 619 3.41 -29.47 -27.72
C LEU A 619 4.21 -28.19 -27.40
N GLY A 620 3.70 -27.04 -27.81
CA GLY A 620 4.30 -25.75 -27.43
C GLY A 620 4.20 -25.49 -25.94
N LYS A 621 4.91 -24.46 -25.47
CA LYS A 621 4.88 -24.07 -24.04
C LYS A 621 3.44 -23.80 -23.61
N THR A 622 3.03 -24.47 -22.53
CA THR A 622 1.64 -24.51 -22.07
C THR A 622 1.56 -24.22 -20.59
N ILE A 623 0.58 -23.40 -20.19
CA ILE A 623 0.28 -23.12 -18.78
C ILE A 623 -1.09 -23.71 -18.44
N VAL A 624 -1.15 -24.53 -17.40
CA VAL A 624 -2.40 -25.10 -16.87
C VAL A 624 -2.71 -24.43 -15.53
N PHE A 625 -3.88 -23.80 -15.44
CA PHE A 625 -4.33 -23.09 -14.25
C PHE A 625 -5.23 -23.99 -13.39
N ALA A 626 -4.62 -24.60 -12.38
CA ALA A 626 -5.27 -25.51 -11.45
C ALA A 626 -5.94 -24.78 -10.27
N LYS A 627 -6.95 -25.43 -9.69
CA LYS A 627 -7.78 -24.87 -8.60
C LYS A 627 -7.03 -24.75 -7.26
N ASN A 628 -6.25 -25.76 -6.90
CA ASN A 628 -5.44 -25.81 -5.68
C ASN A 628 -4.23 -26.75 -5.87
N ASN A 629 -3.36 -26.85 -4.87
CA ASN A 629 -2.14 -27.68 -4.99
C ASN A 629 -2.46 -29.17 -5.22
N ALA A 630 -3.45 -29.73 -4.52
CA ALA A 630 -3.84 -31.13 -4.69
C ALA A 630 -4.33 -31.40 -6.12
N HIS A 631 -5.09 -30.46 -6.71
CA HIS A 631 -5.48 -30.55 -8.11
C HIS A 631 -4.26 -30.50 -9.04
N ALA A 632 -3.31 -29.59 -8.79
CA ALA A 632 -2.11 -29.47 -9.61
C ALA A 632 -1.25 -30.75 -9.58
N ASP A 633 -1.07 -31.33 -8.40
CA ASP A 633 -0.35 -32.60 -8.20
C ASP A 633 -1.09 -33.75 -8.90
N PHE A 634 -2.43 -33.79 -8.80
CA PHE A 634 -3.25 -34.79 -9.46
C PHE A 634 -3.17 -34.71 -11.00
N ILE A 635 -3.22 -33.51 -11.58
CA ILE A 635 -3.03 -33.31 -13.03
C ILE A 635 -1.65 -33.83 -13.46
N ALA A 636 -0.58 -33.52 -12.71
CA ALA A 636 0.77 -33.97 -13.04
C ALA A 636 0.91 -35.50 -12.93
N GLN A 637 0.28 -36.11 -11.91
CA GLN A 637 0.23 -37.55 -11.74
C GLN A 637 -0.47 -38.22 -12.93
N ARG A 638 -1.67 -37.76 -13.30
CA ARG A 638 -2.41 -38.27 -14.45
C ARG A 638 -1.64 -38.12 -15.76
N PHE A 639 -0.98 -36.97 -15.96
CA PHE A 639 -0.12 -36.77 -17.13
C PHE A 639 1.00 -37.82 -17.21
N ASN A 640 1.67 -38.12 -16.10
CA ASN A 640 2.75 -39.10 -16.09
C ASN A 640 2.27 -40.55 -16.29
N VAL A 641 1.05 -40.86 -15.84
CA VAL A 641 0.40 -42.15 -16.11
C VAL A 641 0.07 -42.30 -17.58
N ASN A 642 -0.51 -41.27 -18.21
CA ASN A 642 -0.93 -41.32 -19.61
C ASN A 642 0.25 -41.22 -20.59
N TYR A 643 1.32 -40.53 -20.20
CA TYR A 643 2.49 -40.27 -21.05
C TYR A 643 3.83 -40.63 -20.39
N PRO A 644 4.06 -41.91 -20.04
CA PRO A 644 5.24 -42.34 -19.26
C PRO A 644 6.57 -42.14 -20.00
N HIS A 645 6.56 -42.08 -21.33
CA HIS A 645 7.75 -41.88 -22.16
C HIS A 645 8.42 -40.52 -21.94
N TYR A 646 7.71 -39.52 -21.38
CA TYR A 646 8.26 -38.23 -20.99
C TYR A 646 8.98 -38.24 -19.64
N LYS A 647 8.98 -39.37 -18.93
CA LYS A 647 9.79 -39.62 -17.70
C LYS A 647 9.62 -38.54 -16.62
N GLY A 648 8.43 -37.96 -16.47
CA GLY A 648 8.13 -36.97 -15.43
C GLY A 648 8.71 -35.57 -15.65
N ALA A 649 9.39 -35.31 -16.77
CA ALA A 649 10.05 -34.02 -17.01
C ALA A 649 9.19 -33.01 -17.80
N PHE A 650 8.24 -33.50 -18.61
CA PHE A 650 7.50 -32.68 -19.57
C PHE A 650 6.44 -31.79 -18.92
N ALA A 651 5.69 -32.33 -17.95
CA ALA A 651 4.73 -31.60 -17.12
C ALA A 651 5.24 -31.48 -15.69
N ARG A 652 5.32 -30.26 -15.15
CA ARG A 652 5.77 -30.00 -13.78
C ARG A 652 4.83 -29.05 -13.05
N VAL A 653 4.60 -29.35 -11.77
CA VAL A 653 3.86 -28.48 -10.85
C VAL A 653 4.77 -27.34 -10.41
N VAL A 654 4.26 -26.11 -10.52
CA VAL A 654 4.96 -24.87 -10.19
C VAL A 654 4.06 -24.07 -9.23
N THR A 655 4.17 -24.37 -7.94
CA THR A 655 3.39 -23.71 -6.89
C THR A 655 4.29 -23.19 -5.76
N TYR A 656 3.72 -22.44 -4.82
CA TYR A 656 4.47 -21.93 -3.66
C TYR A 656 4.98 -23.05 -2.74
N LYS A 657 4.38 -24.25 -2.81
CA LYS A 657 4.82 -25.43 -2.05
C LYS A 657 5.98 -26.17 -2.71
N THR A 658 6.22 -25.93 -4.00
CA THR A 658 7.30 -26.58 -4.73
C THR A 658 8.64 -26.01 -4.28
N GLU A 659 9.48 -26.84 -3.67
CA GLU A 659 10.87 -26.47 -3.38
C GLU A 659 11.58 -26.11 -4.70
N TYR A 660 12.31 -24.99 -4.70
CA TYR A 660 13.01 -24.46 -5.88
C TYR A 660 12.11 -24.13 -7.07
N ALA A 661 10.85 -23.74 -6.87
CA ALA A 661 9.93 -23.40 -7.97
C ALA A 661 10.49 -22.36 -8.96
N GLN A 662 11.33 -21.43 -8.51
CA GLN A 662 12.00 -20.46 -9.40
C GLN A 662 12.88 -21.13 -10.45
N SER A 663 13.57 -22.23 -10.11
CA SER A 663 14.39 -22.98 -11.08
C SER A 663 13.54 -23.57 -12.21
N LEU A 664 12.33 -24.06 -11.88
CA LEU A 664 11.38 -24.58 -12.87
C LEU A 664 10.82 -23.47 -13.77
N ILE A 665 10.60 -22.28 -13.21
CA ILE A 665 10.17 -21.10 -13.98
C ILE A 665 11.27 -20.66 -14.94
N ASP A 666 12.51 -20.58 -14.45
CA ASP A 666 13.67 -20.18 -15.25
C ASP A 666 13.88 -21.20 -16.39
N ASP A 667 13.75 -22.50 -16.12
CA ASP A 667 13.82 -23.57 -17.12
C ASP A 667 12.65 -23.53 -18.11
N PHE A 668 11.42 -23.32 -17.63
CA PHE A 668 10.23 -23.20 -18.48
C PHE A 668 10.33 -22.00 -19.44
N SER A 669 11.03 -20.94 -19.05
CA SER A 669 11.22 -19.73 -19.86
C SER A 669 12.21 -19.90 -21.02
N ILE A 670 12.90 -21.03 -21.11
CA ILE A 670 13.85 -21.34 -22.19
C ILE A 670 13.12 -22.19 -23.26
N LYS A 671 13.12 -21.71 -24.51
CA LYS A 671 12.48 -22.31 -25.70
C LYS A 671 12.40 -23.82 -25.72
N ASP A 672 13.57 -24.46 -25.70
CA ASP A 672 13.70 -25.89 -25.93
C ASP A 672 13.86 -26.71 -24.66
N LYS A 673 13.94 -26.06 -23.49
CA LYS A 673 14.18 -26.73 -22.22
C LYS A 673 12.86 -27.20 -21.59
N VAL A 674 12.87 -28.39 -21.00
CA VAL A 674 11.76 -28.89 -20.18
C VAL A 674 11.68 -28.12 -18.86
N PRO A 675 10.49 -27.91 -18.27
CA PRO A 675 9.18 -28.43 -18.68
C PRO A 675 8.56 -27.70 -19.89
N HIS A 676 7.62 -28.38 -20.56
CA HIS A 676 6.78 -27.80 -21.62
C HIS A 676 5.34 -27.51 -21.15
N ILE A 677 4.88 -28.21 -20.12
CA ILE A 677 3.62 -27.92 -19.42
C ILE A 677 3.95 -27.48 -17.99
N ALA A 678 3.57 -26.27 -17.63
CA ALA A 678 3.69 -25.75 -16.28
C ALA A 678 2.30 -25.67 -15.62
N ILE A 679 2.08 -26.48 -14.59
CA ILE A 679 0.81 -26.54 -13.86
C ILE A 679 0.91 -25.63 -12.64
N SER A 680 0.08 -24.59 -12.58
CA SER A 680 0.15 -23.53 -11.57
C SER A 680 -1.20 -23.25 -10.94
N VAL A 681 -1.18 -22.84 -9.68
CA VAL A 681 -2.37 -22.36 -8.97
C VAL A 681 -2.46 -20.84 -9.01
N ASP A 682 -1.41 -20.13 -8.56
CA ASP A 682 -1.37 -18.66 -8.54
C ASP A 682 -0.01 -18.07 -8.95
N MET A 683 1.02 -18.90 -9.15
CA MET A 683 2.38 -18.41 -9.38
C MET A 683 2.59 -17.86 -10.79
N LEU A 684 2.02 -18.53 -11.79
CA LEU A 684 2.12 -18.15 -13.21
C LEU A 684 1.02 -17.20 -13.68
N ASP A 685 0.06 -16.85 -12.82
CA ASP A 685 -1.08 -15.98 -13.14
C ASP A 685 -0.63 -14.54 -13.47
N THR A 686 0.51 -14.10 -12.90
CA THR A 686 1.05 -12.75 -13.06
C THR A 686 2.56 -12.78 -13.19
N GLY A 687 3.13 -11.84 -13.96
CA GLY A 687 4.54 -11.47 -13.81
C GLY A 687 5.61 -12.39 -14.42
N ILE A 688 5.24 -13.42 -15.18
CA ILE A 688 6.23 -14.25 -15.91
C ILE A 688 6.20 -13.93 -17.41
N ASP A 689 7.38 -13.87 -18.00
CA ASP A 689 7.64 -13.40 -19.36
C ASP A 689 8.17 -14.54 -20.24
N VAL A 690 7.26 -15.31 -20.84
CA VAL A 690 7.59 -16.43 -21.72
C VAL A 690 6.86 -16.24 -23.06
N PRO A 691 7.50 -15.60 -24.06
CA PRO A 691 6.88 -15.34 -25.37
C PRO A 691 6.40 -16.60 -26.10
N GLU A 692 7.04 -17.74 -25.84
CA GLU A 692 6.80 -19.03 -26.51
C GLU A 692 5.51 -19.73 -26.06
N VAL A 693 4.82 -19.22 -25.02
CA VAL A 693 3.55 -19.80 -24.55
C VAL A 693 2.49 -19.67 -25.63
N VAL A 694 1.99 -20.80 -26.11
CA VAL A 694 0.97 -20.88 -27.18
C VAL A 694 -0.34 -21.51 -26.75
N ASN A 695 -0.37 -22.14 -25.56
CA ASN A 695 -1.58 -22.73 -24.99
C ASN A 695 -1.78 -22.28 -23.54
N LEU A 696 -2.98 -21.82 -23.22
CA LEU A 696 -3.44 -21.56 -21.86
C LEU A 696 -4.63 -22.47 -21.56
N VAL A 697 -4.59 -23.16 -20.43
CA VAL A 697 -5.64 -24.10 -20.01
C VAL A 697 -6.27 -23.62 -18.71
N PHE A 698 -7.54 -23.23 -18.78
CA PHE A 698 -8.33 -22.75 -17.66
C PHE A 698 -9.07 -23.94 -17.04
N PHE A 699 -8.50 -24.48 -15.96
CA PHE A 699 -9.07 -25.63 -15.23
C PHE A 699 -9.48 -25.24 -13.80
N LYS A 700 -9.93 -23.98 -13.66
CA LYS A 700 -10.49 -23.39 -12.45
C LYS A 700 -11.51 -22.32 -12.83
N ILE A 701 -12.53 -22.13 -12.00
CA ILE A 701 -13.46 -21.00 -12.09
C ILE A 701 -12.76 -19.72 -11.61
N ILE A 702 -12.88 -18.65 -12.40
CA ILE A 702 -12.31 -17.31 -12.18
C ILE A 702 -13.47 -16.32 -12.11
N ARG A 703 -13.52 -15.54 -11.03
CA ARG A 703 -14.59 -14.55 -10.81
C ARG A 703 -14.12 -13.11 -10.99
N SER A 704 -12.81 -12.87 -11.02
CA SER A 704 -12.27 -11.51 -11.18
C SER A 704 -11.83 -11.25 -12.62
N LYS A 705 -12.36 -10.19 -13.22
CA LYS A 705 -12.04 -9.73 -14.58
C LYS A 705 -10.55 -9.43 -14.72
N THR A 706 -9.98 -8.83 -13.69
CA THR A 706 -8.56 -8.51 -13.62
C THR A 706 -7.67 -9.76 -13.69
N LYS A 707 -7.95 -10.78 -12.87
CA LYS A 707 -7.20 -12.05 -12.89
C LYS A 707 -7.32 -12.74 -14.24
N PHE A 708 -8.53 -12.78 -14.81
CA PHE A 708 -8.79 -13.38 -16.11
C PHE A 708 -7.90 -12.75 -17.20
N TRP A 709 -7.90 -11.43 -17.35
CA TRP A 709 -7.09 -10.74 -18.35
C TRP A 709 -5.58 -10.84 -18.10
N GLN A 710 -5.13 -10.92 -16.85
CA GLN A 710 -3.71 -11.17 -16.53
C GLN A 710 -3.25 -12.57 -16.93
N MET A 711 -4.13 -13.57 -16.80
CA MET A 711 -3.89 -14.95 -17.24
C MET A 711 -3.87 -15.02 -18.77
N VAL A 712 -4.86 -14.43 -19.45
CA VAL A 712 -4.90 -14.34 -20.92
C VAL A 712 -3.65 -13.62 -21.46
N GLY A 713 -3.22 -12.54 -20.81
CA GLY A 713 -2.01 -11.79 -21.13
C GLY A 713 -0.69 -12.59 -21.04
N ARG A 714 -0.70 -13.83 -20.52
CA ARG A 714 0.48 -14.71 -20.60
C ARG A 714 0.75 -15.19 -22.03
N GLY A 715 -0.29 -15.31 -22.86
CA GLY A 715 -0.18 -15.81 -24.23
C GLY A 715 -0.06 -14.72 -25.30
N THR A 716 -0.30 -13.45 -24.99
CA THR A 716 -0.39 -12.37 -26.01
C THR A 716 0.94 -11.96 -26.65
N ARG A 717 2.07 -12.40 -26.10
CA ARG A 717 3.40 -11.97 -26.58
C ARG A 717 3.74 -12.58 -27.93
N LEU A 718 4.26 -11.76 -28.84
CA LEU A 718 4.83 -12.19 -30.11
C LEU A 718 6.11 -13.00 -29.87
N CYS A 719 6.28 -14.08 -30.63
CA CYS A 719 7.50 -14.88 -30.65
C CYS A 719 7.93 -15.10 -32.10
N LEU A 720 9.08 -14.55 -32.48
CA LEU A 720 9.61 -14.70 -33.83
C LEU A 720 10.19 -16.11 -34.02
N ASP A 721 10.03 -16.68 -35.22
CA ASP A 721 10.59 -17.99 -35.60
C ASP A 721 10.24 -19.11 -34.62
N LEU A 722 9.03 -19.08 -34.07
CA LEU A 722 8.56 -20.07 -33.11
C LEU A 722 8.39 -21.44 -33.77
N TYR A 723 7.81 -21.46 -34.98
CA TYR A 723 7.52 -22.70 -35.72
C TYR A 723 8.62 -23.07 -36.73
N GLY A 724 9.53 -22.13 -37.03
CA GLY A 724 10.62 -22.27 -37.99
C GLY A 724 11.05 -20.91 -38.52
N PRO A 725 12.12 -20.83 -39.34
CA PRO A 725 12.57 -19.57 -39.92
C PRO A 725 11.45 -18.86 -40.72
N GLY A 726 11.13 -17.61 -40.36
CA GLY A 726 10.06 -16.81 -40.95
C GLY A 726 8.65 -17.17 -40.47
N GLN A 727 8.49 -18.17 -39.58
CA GLN A 727 7.19 -18.60 -39.07
C GLN A 727 7.02 -18.17 -37.61
N HIS A 728 6.52 -16.95 -37.46
CA HIS A 728 6.27 -16.33 -36.16
C HIS A 728 4.95 -16.82 -35.55
N LYS A 729 4.82 -16.68 -34.24
CA LYS A 729 3.56 -16.87 -33.52
C LYS A 729 2.51 -15.87 -34.01
N GLN A 730 1.34 -16.37 -34.44
CA GLN A 730 0.24 -15.54 -34.95
C GLN A 730 -0.94 -15.41 -33.98
N PHE A 731 -1.13 -16.42 -33.13
CA PHE A 731 -2.19 -16.47 -32.12
C PHE A 731 -1.75 -17.41 -30.98
N PHE A 732 -2.60 -17.56 -29.96
CA PHE A 732 -2.45 -18.59 -28.94
C PHE A 732 -3.82 -19.13 -28.54
N ASN A 733 -3.88 -20.40 -28.14
CA ASN A 733 -5.14 -21.03 -27.74
C ASN A 733 -5.42 -20.78 -26.25
N VAL A 734 -6.67 -20.46 -25.94
CA VAL A 734 -7.21 -20.40 -24.58
C VAL A 734 -8.29 -21.47 -24.48
N PHE A 735 -7.96 -22.61 -23.88
CA PHE A 735 -8.90 -23.69 -23.62
C PHE A 735 -9.55 -23.48 -22.27
N ASP A 736 -10.87 -23.40 -22.24
CA ASP A 736 -11.63 -23.22 -21.02
C ASP A 736 -12.59 -24.38 -20.76
N TYR A 737 -12.41 -25.01 -19.61
CA TYR A 737 -13.16 -26.18 -19.18
C TYR A 737 -14.15 -25.85 -18.05
N CYS A 738 -14.17 -24.61 -17.56
CA CYS A 738 -14.90 -24.21 -16.36
C CYS A 738 -15.84 -23.00 -16.59
N GLN A 739 -16.26 -22.73 -17.84
CA GLN A 739 -17.20 -21.67 -18.21
C GLN A 739 -16.77 -20.23 -17.86
N ASN A 740 -15.46 -19.96 -17.83
CA ASN A 740 -14.94 -18.61 -17.64
C ASN A 740 -15.19 -17.71 -18.86
N LEU A 741 -15.04 -18.23 -20.08
CA LEU A 741 -15.21 -17.47 -21.31
C LEU A 741 -16.63 -16.95 -21.45
N GLU A 742 -17.62 -17.81 -21.20
CA GLU A 742 -19.04 -17.46 -21.21
C GLU A 742 -19.33 -16.36 -20.18
N PHE A 743 -18.80 -16.51 -18.96
CA PHE A 743 -18.98 -15.53 -17.89
C PHE A 743 -18.44 -14.14 -18.25
N PHE A 744 -17.23 -14.06 -18.83
CA PHE A 744 -16.63 -12.77 -19.22
C PHE A 744 -17.04 -12.28 -20.62
N SER A 745 -17.76 -13.09 -21.39
CA SER A 745 -18.32 -12.70 -22.70
C SER A 745 -19.63 -11.93 -22.60
N GLN A 746 -20.29 -11.99 -21.44
CA GLN A 746 -21.47 -11.20 -21.14
C GLN A 746 -21.02 -9.84 -20.59
N ASP A 747 -21.63 -8.74 -21.05
CA ASP A 747 -21.47 -7.40 -20.44
C ASP A 747 -22.14 -7.37 -19.05
N LEU A 748 -21.59 -8.14 -18.13
CA LEU A 748 -21.97 -8.14 -16.73
C LEU A 748 -21.24 -6.98 -16.03
N PRO A 749 -21.93 -6.20 -15.18
CA PRO A 749 -21.25 -5.23 -14.33
C PRO A 749 -20.18 -5.96 -13.52
N ALA A 750 -18.97 -5.39 -13.49
CA ALA A 750 -17.88 -5.91 -12.69
C ALA A 750 -18.39 -6.08 -11.24
N THR A 751 -18.48 -7.32 -10.80
CA THR A 751 -18.69 -7.66 -9.39
C THR A 751 -17.38 -8.28 -8.94
N ASP A 752 -16.33 -7.44 -8.88
CA ASP A 752 -15.09 -7.87 -8.27
C ASP A 752 -15.36 -8.04 -6.77
N GLY A 753 -15.07 -9.24 -6.24
CA GLY A 753 -15.31 -9.58 -4.84
C GLY A 753 -14.66 -8.55 -3.92
N ALA A 754 -15.49 -7.88 -3.11
CA ALA A 754 -15.04 -6.90 -2.13
C ALA A 754 -13.85 -7.46 -1.33
N THR A 755 -12.72 -6.75 -1.34
CA THR A 755 -11.56 -7.15 -0.55
C THR A 755 -11.94 -6.99 0.92
N SER A 756 -12.32 -8.09 1.56
CA SER A 756 -12.88 -8.07 2.91
C SER A 756 -11.91 -7.46 3.92
N GLU A 757 -12.42 -6.64 4.84
CA GLU A 757 -11.66 -6.15 5.99
C GLU A 757 -10.95 -7.30 6.72
N SER A 758 -9.74 -7.02 7.22
CA SER A 758 -8.99 -8.00 8.00
C SER A 758 -9.84 -8.50 9.17
N LEU A 759 -9.71 -9.79 9.51
CA LEU A 759 -10.47 -10.39 10.62
C LEU A 759 -10.23 -9.62 11.93
N SER A 760 -9.01 -9.14 12.17
CA SER A 760 -8.64 -8.35 13.34
C SER A 760 -9.29 -6.96 13.36
N THR A 761 -9.53 -6.33 12.21
CA THR A 761 -10.27 -5.06 12.07
C THR A 761 -11.75 -5.28 12.31
N ARG A 762 -12.33 -6.31 11.69
CA ARG A 762 -13.74 -6.68 11.90
C ARG A 762 -14.01 -7.00 13.37
N LEU A 763 -13.13 -7.75 14.03
CA LEU A 763 -13.22 -8.04 15.47
C LEU A 763 -13.18 -6.77 16.32
N PHE A 764 -12.30 -5.82 15.98
CA PHE A 764 -12.23 -4.53 16.69
C PHE A 764 -13.55 -3.77 16.57
N LYS A 765 -14.09 -3.65 15.34
CA LYS A 765 -15.38 -2.98 15.09
C LYS A 765 -16.55 -3.69 15.77
N ALA A 766 -16.62 -5.02 15.69
CA ALA A 766 -17.67 -5.79 16.36
C ALA A 766 -17.66 -5.58 17.89
N ARG A 767 -16.47 -5.50 18.50
CA ARG A 767 -16.33 -5.17 19.93
C ARG A 767 -16.73 -3.72 20.25
N LEU A 768 -16.46 -2.76 19.38
CA LEU A 768 -16.99 -1.39 19.53
C LEU A 768 -18.52 -1.37 19.47
N THR A 769 -19.12 -2.08 18.52
CA THR A 769 -20.58 -2.21 18.43
C THR A 769 -21.16 -2.87 19.67
N MET A 770 -20.48 -3.88 20.22
CA MET A 770 -20.86 -4.51 21.48
C MET A 770 -20.86 -3.52 22.65
N ILE A 771 -19.80 -2.71 22.79
CA ILE A 771 -19.73 -1.67 23.82
C ILE A 771 -20.89 -0.67 23.67
N ALA A 772 -21.16 -0.20 22.45
CA ALA A 772 -22.24 0.75 22.19
C ALA A 772 -23.62 0.20 22.59
N GLU A 773 -23.87 -1.08 22.33
CA GLU A 773 -25.14 -1.72 22.64
C GLU A 773 -25.28 -2.06 24.14
N LEU A 774 -24.17 -2.41 24.80
CA LEU A 774 -24.13 -2.56 26.26
C LEU A 774 -24.35 -1.20 26.96
N ASP A 775 -23.70 -0.14 26.50
CA ASP A 775 -23.90 1.23 27.02
C ASP A 775 -25.39 1.64 26.87
N ARG A 776 -26.02 1.35 25.73
CA ARG A 776 -27.47 1.58 25.51
C ARG A 776 -28.35 0.81 26.49
N ARG A 777 -28.04 -0.46 26.79
CA ARG A 777 -28.79 -1.27 27.76
C ARG A 777 -28.64 -0.77 29.20
N ILE A 778 -27.42 -0.40 29.57
CA ILE A 778 -27.10 0.17 30.89
C ILE A 778 -27.89 1.48 31.08
N ASP A 779 -27.88 2.37 30.08
CA ASP A 779 -28.57 3.67 30.13
C ASP A 779 -30.10 3.53 30.17
N THR A 780 -30.67 2.55 29.46
CA THR A 780 -32.12 2.31 29.43
C THR A 780 -32.64 1.61 30.68
N GLY A 781 -31.76 1.19 31.61
CA GLY A 781 -32.14 0.51 32.84
C GLY A 781 -32.86 -0.83 32.61
N CYS A 782 -32.74 -1.39 31.39
CA CYS A 782 -33.32 -2.66 31.01
C CYS A 782 -32.56 -3.79 31.71
N LYS A 783 -32.81 -3.97 33.01
CA LYS A 783 -32.56 -5.23 33.71
C LYS A 783 -33.61 -6.20 33.21
N ALA A 784 -33.39 -6.81 32.04
CA ALA A 784 -34.01 -8.10 31.80
C ALA A 784 -33.66 -8.95 33.02
N ALA A 785 -34.67 -9.43 33.75
CA ALA A 785 -34.46 -10.30 34.88
C ALA A 785 -33.84 -11.60 34.33
N GLU A 786 -32.51 -11.63 34.21
CA GLU A 786 -31.79 -12.85 33.94
C GLU A 786 -32.04 -13.73 35.16
N GLY A 787 -32.94 -14.71 34.98
CA GLY A 787 -33.14 -15.77 35.94
C GLY A 787 -31.78 -16.39 36.27
N ARG A 788 -31.55 -16.71 37.55
CA ARG A 788 -30.31 -17.35 38.02
C ARG A 788 -29.91 -18.49 37.07
N ALA A 789 -28.88 -18.26 36.26
CA ALA A 789 -28.36 -19.30 35.38
C ALA A 789 -27.78 -20.44 36.24
N ALA A 790 -28.18 -21.68 35.95
CA ALA A 790 -27.66 -22.87 36.62
C ALA A 790 -26.19 -23.15 36.24
N TYR A 791 -25.71 -22.56 35.14
CA TYR A 791 -24.35 -22.66 34.63
C TYR A 791 -23.89 -21.32 34.03
N GLY A 792 -22.77 -20.77 34.51
CA GLY A 792 -22.14 -19.55 33.98
C GLY A 792 -21.56 -18.62 35.05
N ASP A 793 -20.51 -17.87 34.68
CA ASP A 793 -19.93 -16.81 35.51
C ASP A 793 -20.93 -15.64 35.62
N GLN A 794 -21.17 -15.09 36.82
CA GLN A 794 -22.20 -14.08 37.11
C GLN A 794 -21.78 -12.66 36.65
N ARG A 795 -21.33 -12.52 35.40
CA ARG A 795 -20.88 -11.22 34.89
C ARG A 795 -22.04 -10.33 34.55
N THR A 796 -22.00 -9.10 35.06
CA THR A 796 -22.97 -8.06 34.69
C THR A 796 -22.61 -7.41 33.36
N ASP A 797 -23.58 -6.77 32.71
CA ASP A 797 -23.36 -6.00 31.47
C ASP A 797 -22.24 -4.96 31.65
N GLU A 798 -22.15 -4.33 32.82
CA GLU A 798 -21.08 -3.37 33.15
C GLU A 798 -19.69 -4.02 33.22
N GLN A 799 -19.60 -5.23 33.77
CA GLN A 799 -18.34 -5.98 33.84
C GLN A 799 -17.88 -6.40 32.45
N LEU A 800 -18.78 -6.94 31.63
CA LEU A 800 -18.49 -7.32 30.24
C LEU A 800 -18.05 -6.10 29.41
N ARG A 801 -18.76 -4.98 29.55
CA ARG A 801 -18.43 -3.72 28.90
C ARG A 801 -17.04 -3.23 29.32
N ALA A 802 -16.70 -3.30 30.61
CA ALA A 802 -15.39 -2.93 31.12
C ALA A 802 -14.25 -3.83 30.60
N GLU A 803 -14.48 -5.15 30.51
CA GLU A 803 -13.50 -6.09 29.95
C GLU A 803 -13.23 -5.84 28.45
N LEU A 804 -14.28 -5.63 27.67
CA LEU A 804 -14.17 -5.32 26.23
C LEU A 804 -13.44 -4.00 26.01
N ALA A 805 -13.82 -2.96 26.76
CA ALA A 805 -13.14 -1.67 26.74
C ALA A 805 -11.66 -1.80 27.15
N GLY A 806 -11.37 -2.58 28.19
CA GLY A 806 -10.00 -2.87 28.64
C GLY A 806 -9.16 -3.58 27.57
N LEU A 807 -9.74 -4.56 26.85
CA LEU A 807 -9.07 -5.26 25.76
C LEU A 807 -8.75 -4.33 24.58
N LEU A 808 -9.71 -3.51 24.17
CA LEU A 808 -9.49 -2.54 23.08
C LEU A 808 -8.50 -1.45 23.49
N HIS A 809 -8.58 -0.96 24.73
CA HIS A 809 -7.62 -0.04 25.32
C HIS A 809 -6.20 -0.61 25.30
N GLN A 810 -5.98 -1.85 25.78
CA GLN A 810 -4.66 -2.49 25.75
C GLN A 810 -4.10 -2.56 24.33
N ARG A 811 -4.97 -2.87 23.35
CA ARG A 811 -4.58 -2.93 21.94
C ARG A 811 -4.16 -1.57 21.38
N VAL A 812 -4.86 -0.50 21.73
CA VAL A 812 -4.51 0.88 21.32
C VAL A 812 -3.28 1.38 22.06
N ALA A 813 -3.15 1.10 23.36
CA ALA A 813 -2.02 1.50 24.18
C ALA A 813 -0.71 0.82 23.75
N ALA A 814 -0.78 -0.38 23.14
CA ALA A 814 0.36 -1.09 22.57
C ALA A 814 0.66 -0.73 21.10
N MET A 815 0.05 0.33 20.55
CA MET A 815 0.42 0.84 19.22
C MET A 815 1.70 1.68 19.34
N ASN A 816 2.69 1.34 18.53
CA ASN A 816 3.93 2.13 18.46
C ASN A 816 3.67 3.47 17.75
N LEU A 817 3.79 4.58 18.49
CA LEU A 817 3.54 5.94 17.98
C LEU A 817 4.57 6.39 16.92
N ASP A 818 5.72 5.74 16.86
CA ASP A 818 6.78 6.03 15.89
C ASP A 818 6.62 5.21 14.61
N ASN A 819 5.70 4.25 14.56
CA ASN A 819 5.36 3.53 13.33
C ASN A 819 4.76 4.49 12.29
N PHE A 820 5.23 4.45 11.05
CA PHE A 820 4.79 5.39 10.01
C PHE A 820 3.29 5.29 9.66
N VAL A 821 2.63 4.15 9.90
CA VAL A 821 1.19 3.98 9.69
C VAL A 821 0.37 4.57 10.85
N VAL A 822 0.91 4.49 12.07
CA VAL A 822 0.25 5.00 13.29
C VAL A 822 0.43 6.51 13.44
N ARG A 823 1.59 7.03 13.05
CA ARG A 823 2.00 8.43 13.20
C ARG A 823 0.98 9.45 12.67
N PRO A 824 0.39 9.32 11.47
CA PRO A 824 -0.66 10.24 10.99
C PRO A 824 -1.93 10.26 11.85
N ARG A 825 -2.16 9.21 12.66
CA ARG A 825 -3.29 9.06 13.57
C ARG A 825 -2.89 9.19 15.04
N ARG A 826 -1.69 9.72 15.32
CA ARG A 826 -1.12 9.85 16.67
C ARG A 826 -2.07 10.53 17.66
N LYS A 827 -2.72 11.62 17.25
CA LYS A 827 -3.68 12.35 18.09
C LYS A 827 -4.82 11.44 18.60
N SER A 828 -5.38 10.60 17.73
CA SER A 828 -6.43 9.65 18.08
C SER A 828 -5.87 8.52 18.95
N VAL A 829 -4.71 7.97 18.60
CA VAL A 829 -4.08 6.89 19.37
C VAL A 829 -3.69 7.35 20.78
N GLU A 830 -3.10 8.54 20.95
CA GLU A 830 -2.76 9.07 22.27
C GLU A 830 -4.00 9.39 23.13
N ARG A 831 -5.11 9.83 22.50
CA ARG A 831 -6.41 9.99 23.18
C ARG A 831 -6.89 8.64 23.70
N PHE A 832 -7.01 7.64 22.82
CA PHE A 832 -7.55 6.32 23.17
C PHE A 832 -6.53 5.37 23.82
N ALA A 833 -5.27 5.75 23.97
CA ALA A 833 -4.30 5.06 24.81
C ALA A 833 -4.51 5.36 26.31
N LYS A 834 -5.33 6.37 26.64
CA LYS A 834 -5.70 6.69 28.02
C LYS A 834 -6.94 5.89 28.41
N LEU A 835 -6.85 5.14 29.50
CA LEU A 835 -7.98 4.37 30.04
C LEU A 835 -9.24 5.24 30.28
N ALA A 836 -9.03 6.51 30.66
CA ALA A 836 -10.11 7.45 30.90
C ALA A 836 -11.03 7.67 29.68
N SER A 837 -10.47 7.63 28.46
CA SER A 837 -11.24 7.80 27.22
C SER A 837 -12.13 6.61 26.88
N TRP A 838 -12.01 5.51 27.62
CA TRP A 838 -12.85 4.33 27.46
C TRP A 838 -14.00 4.28 28.46
N HIS A 839 -14.05 5.14 29.48
CA HIS A 839 -15.16 5.13 30.45
C HIS A 839 -16.51 5.45 29.80
N THR A 840 -16.52 6.41 28.89
CA THR A 840 -17.68 6.78 28.08
C THR A 840 -17.23 6.93 26.63
N LEU A 841 -17.92 6.25 25.71
CA LEU A 841 -17.67 6.36 24.27
C LEU A 841 -18.92 6.94 23.60
N ASP A 842 -18.85 8.20 23.19
CA ASP A 842 -19.89 8.83 22.39
C ASP A 842 -19.85 8.33 20.92
N GLY A 843 -20.89 8.67 20.14
CA GLY A 843 -21.00 8.26 18.74
C GLY A 843 -19.81 8.73 17.88
N ASP A 844 -19.27 9.90 18.17
CA ASP A 844 -18.09 10.45 17.50
C ASP A 844 -16.83 9.63 17.83
N SER A 845 -16.64 9.25 19.10
CA SER A 845 -15.50 8.42 19.53
C SER A 845 -15.57 7.01 18.93
N LEU A 846 -16.76 6.41 18.85
CA LEU A 846 -16.96 5.11 18.20
C LEU A 846 -16.63 5.19 16.70
N THR A 847 -17.02 6.27 16.03
CA THR A 847 -16.72 6.52 14.62
C THR A 847 -15.23 6.73 14.40
N GLU A 848 -14.57 7.54 15.25
CA GLU A 848 -13.13 7.80 15.22
C GLU A 848 -12.33 6.50 15.42
N LEU A 849 -12.68 5.70 16.44
CA LEU A 849 -12.06 4.39 16.70
C LEU A 849 -12.28 3.41 15.54
N GLY A 850 -13.49 3.39 14.98
CA GLY A 850 -13.87 2.53 13.87
C GLY A 850 -13.13 2.85 12.57
N LEU A 851 -13.01 4.13 12.22
CA LEU A 851 -12.42 4.58 10.94
C LEU A 851 -10.90 4.79 11.01
N HIS A 852 -10.39 5.33 12.12
CA HIS A 852 -8.99 5.81 12.18
C HIS A 852 -8.07 4.91 13.01
N VAL A 853 -8.59 4.09 13.92
CA VAL A 853 -7.77 3.29 14.86
C VAL A 853 -7.85 1.78 14.61
N SER A 854 -9.03 1.26 14.25
CA SER A 854 -9.31 -0.19 14.18
C SER A 854 -8.40 -1.01 13.26
N GLY A 855 -7.81 -0.38 12.24
CA GLY A 855 -6.91 -0.99 11.26
C GLY A 855 -5.43 -0.78 11.52
N LEU A 856 -5.05 -0.07 12.58
CA LEU A 856 -3.66 0.27 12.85
C LEU A 856 -2.86 -0.93 13.41
N PRO A 857 -1.56 -1.02 13.09
CA PRO A 857 -0.68 -2.05 13.65
C PRO A 857 -0.46 -1.84 15.15
N THR A 858 -0.37 -2.94 15.88
CA THR A 858 -0.18 -2.99 17.34
C THR A 858 0.88 -4.04 17.67
N GLU A 859 1.64 -3.85 18.75
CA GLU A 859 2.64 -4.83 19.20
C GLU A 859 2.01 -6.07 19.82
N LEU A 860 0.70 -6.04 20.14
CA LEU A 860 -0.05 -7.21 20.58
C LEU A 860 -0.41 -8.10 19.39
N THR A 861 0.38 -9.15 19.17
CA THR A 861 0.11 -10.17 18.15
C THR A 861 -0.73 -11.31 18.73
N ASP A 862 -1.86 -11.58 18.08
CA ASP A 862 -2.63 -12.82 18.24
C ASP A 862 -2.53 -13.53 16.89
N ASP A 863 -1.72 -14.56 16.76
CA ASP A 863 -1.48 -15.22 15.47
C ASP A 863 -2.44 -16.39 15.20
N ASP A 864 -3.37 -16.66 16.13
CA ASP A 864 -4.31 -17.77 16.02
C ASP A 864 -5.57 -17.36 15.23
N GLU A 865 -5.57 -17.67 13.93
CA GLU A 865 -6.68 -17.35 13.04
C GLU A 865 -7.97 -18.09 13.43
N ASP A 866 -7.88 -19.35 13.85
CA ASP A 866 -9.05 -20.16 14.20
C ASP A 866 -9.71 -19.63 15.49
N ALA A 867 -8.93 -19.22 16.48
CA ALA A 867 -9.43 -18.54 17.66
C ALA A 867 -10.12 -17.20 17.33
N LYS A 868 -9.56 -16.40 16.40
CA LYS A 868 -10.18 -15.14 15.95
C LYS A 868 -11.50 -15.37 15.21
N ARG A 869 -11.61 -16.43 14.41
CA ARG A 869 -12.84 -16.78 13.70
C ARG A 869 -13.92 -17.20 14.70
N PHE A 870 -13.55 -17.97 15.72
CA PHE A 870 -14.45 -18.32 16.81
C PHE A 870 -14.88 -17.10 17.63
N ASP A 871 -13.96 -16.20 17.99
CA ASP A 871 -14.27 -14.93 18.64
C ASP A 871 -15.30 -14.12 17.84
N MET A 872 -15.15 -14.07 16.50
CA MET A 872 -16.07 -13.37 15.61
C MET A 872 -17.45 -14.04 15.58
N LEU A 873 -17.50 -15.37 15.54
CA LEU A 873 -18.74 -16.12 15.59
C LEU A 873 -19.50 -15.82 16.88
N VAL A 874 -18.84 -15.93 18.03
CA VAL A 874 -19.47 -15.65 19.34
C VAL A 874 -19.93 -14.20 19.45
N LEU A 875 -19.10 -13.23 19.04
CA LEU A 875 -19.48 -11.82 19.04
C LEU A 875 -20.70 -11.54 18.14
N ARG A 876 -20.80 -12.20 16.98
CA ARG A 876 -21.99 -12.09 16.13
C ARG A 876 -23.22 -12.68 16.80
N THR A 877 -23.10 -13.82 17.48
CA THR A 877 -24.21 -14.44 18.23
C THR A 877 -24.69 -13.52 19.36
N GLN A 878 -23.77 -12.95 20.13
CA GLN A 878 -24.08 -11.98 21.18
C GLN A 878 -24.78 -10.73 20.61
N LEU A 879 -24.27 -10.18 19.50
CA LEU A 879 -24.92 -9.05 18.81
C LEU A 879 -26.30 -9.41 18.25
N ALA A 880 -26.50 -10.64 17.78
CA ALA A 880 -27.80 -11.09 17.27
C ALA A 880 -28.86 -11.14 18.38
N ILE A 881 -28.47 -11.58 19.59
CA ILE A 881 -29.34 -11.53 20.79
C ILE A 881 -29.67 -10.09 21.15
N LEU A 882 -28.65 -9.21 21.19
CA LEU A 882 -28.83 -7.81 21.57
C LEU A 882 -29.71 -7.01 20.59
N GLN A 883 -29.53 -7.25 19.28
CA GLN A 883 -30.17 -6.50 18.20
C GLN A 883 -31.41 -7.19 17.62
N ALA A 884 -31.82 -8.35 18.19
CA ALA A 884 -32.91 -9.19 17.68
C ALA A 884 -32.80 -9.50 16.17
N LYS A 885 -31.59 -9.90 15.72
CA LYS A 885 -31.34 -10.22 14.31
C LYS A 885 -31.86 -11.62 13.94
N PRO A 886 -32.36 -11.82 12.71
CA PRO A 886 -32.90 -13.11 12.26
C PRO A 886 -31.84 -14.21 12.11
N ASP A 887 -30.55 -13.86 12.04
CA ASP A 887 -29.45 -14.79 11.81
C ASP A 887 -29.10 -15.67 13.03
N PHE A 888 -29.78 -15.51 14.17
CA PHE A 888 -29.42 -16.19 15.43
C PHE A 888 -29.39 -17.71 15.30
N ASP A 889 -30.40 -18.32 14.68
CA ASP A 889 -30.49 -19.78 14.56
C ASP A 889 -29.34 -20.38 13.74
N ALA A 890 -28.92 -19.70 12.67
CA ALA A 890 -27.78 -20.12 11.85
C ALA A 890 -26.45 -20.01 12.62
N LEU A 891 -26.29 -18.96 13.44
CA LEU A 891 -25.11 -18.77 14.28
C LEU A 891 -25.05 -19.78 15.43
N ARG A 892 -26.20 -20.09 16.05
CA ARG A 892 -26.36 -21.17 17.02
C ARG A 892 -25.93 -22.51 16.44
N ALA A 893 -26.47 -22.90 15.28
CA ALA A 893 -26.13 -24.16 14.63
C ALA A 893 -24.61 -24.27 14.34
N SER A 894 -24.00 -23.16 13.94
CA SER A 894 -22.54 -23.09 13.71
C SER A 894 -21.73 -23.29 15.00
N MET A 895 -22.18 -22.73 16.13
CA MET A 895 -21.52 -22.94 17.43
C MET A 895 -21.72 -24.37 17.95
N GLN A 896 -22.91 -24.94 17.79
CA GLN A 896 -23.20 -26.35 18.13
C GLN A 896 -22.32 -27.32 17.33
N ALA A 897 -22.11 -27.05 16.04
CA ALA A 897 -21.22 -27.85 15.20
C ALA A 897 -19.75 -27.81 15.68
N ILE A 898 -19.25 -26.64 16.09
CA ILE A 898 -17.90 -26.50 16.65
C ILE A 898 -17.79 -27.25 17.98
N ALA A 899 -18.80 -27.16 18.85
CA ALA A 899 -18.82 -27.89 20.11
C ALA A 899 -18.85 -29.41 19.89
N SER A 900 -19.68 -29.90 18.96
CA SER A 900 -19.74 -31.33 18.60
C SER A 900 -18.42 -31.83 18.03
N ALA A 901 -17.74 -31.02 17.21
CA ALA A 901 -16.43 -31.36 16.67
C ALA A 901 -15.33 -31.40 17.76
N LEU A 902 -15.43 -30.57 18.81
CA LEU A 902 -14.56 -30.64 19.98
C LEU A 902 -14.87 -31.88 20.84
N GLU A 903 -16.15 -32.25 20.99
CA GLU A 903 -16.56 -33.44 21.73
C GLU A 903 -15.95 -34.71 21.15
N GLY A 904 -15.91 -34.83 19.81
CA GLY A 904 -15.27 -35.95 19.11
C GLY A 904 -13.77 -36.12 19.38
N GLN A 905 -13.12 -35.12 19.99
CA GLN A 905 -11.69 -35.10 20.29
C GLN A 905 -11.40 -35.29 21.80
N GLU A 906 -12.22 -36.08 22.51
CA GLU A 906 -12.09 -36.34 23.96
C GLU A 906 -10.69 -36.83 24.38
N ALA A 907 -9.98 -37.53 23.49
CA ALA A 907 -8.63 -38.05 23.75
C ALA A 907 -7.63 -36.94 24.14
N ILE A 908 -7.88 -35.68 23.78
CA ILE A 908 -7.03 -34.54 24.12
C ILE A 908 -7.33 -34.05 25.54
N PRO A 909 -6.36 -34.08 26.49
CA PRO A 909 -6.60 -33.72 27.90
C PRO A 909 -7.17 -32.31 28.12
N ALA A 910 -6.78 -31.34 27.29
CA ALA A 910 -7.26 -29.96 27.37
C ALA A 910 -8.76 -29.84 27.01
N ILE A 911 -9.24 -30.65 26.06
CA ILE A 911 -10.66 -30.74 25.66
C ILE A 911 -11.46 -31.47 26.73
N LYS A 912 -10.94 -32.60 27.22
CA LYS A 912 -11.58 -33.37 28.30
C LYS A 912 -11.86 -32.54 29.55
N THR A 913 -10.96 -31.61 29.88
CA THR A 913 -11.12 -30.68 31.00
C THR A 913 -12.35 -29.77 30.85
N GLN A 914 -12.75 -29.44 29.62
CA GLN A 914 -13.91 -28.58 29.32
C GLN A 914 -15.13 -29.37 28.81
N MET A 915 -15.12 -30.71 28.89
CA MET A 915 -16.11 -31.57 28.23
C MET A 915 -17.56 -31.26 28.64
N VAL A 916 -17.79 -30.99 29.93
CA VAL A 916 -19.13 -30.65 30.44
C VAL A 916 -19.70 -29.40 29.74
N LEU A 917 -18.86 -28.39 29.52
CA LEU A 917 -19.25 -27.17 28.83
C LEU A 917 -19.46 -27.42 27.32
N ILE A 918 -18.60 -28.24 26.73
CA ILE A 918 -18.70 -28.62 25.31
C ILE A 918 -20.04 -29.32 25.04
N GLN A 919 -20.38 -30.32 25.86
CA GLN A 919 -21.65 -31.06 25.77
C GLN A 919 -22.85 -30.15 26.01
N SER A 920 -22.76 -29.22 26.96
CA SER A 920 -23.85 -28.26 27.18
C SER A 920 -24.05 -27.36 25.96
N VAL A 921 -22.97 -26.82 25.37
CA VAL A 921 -23.08 -25.93 24.20
C VAL A 921 -23.57 -26.68 22.95
N ALA A 922 -23.26 -27.98 22.83
CA ALA A 922 -23.78 -28.83 21.76
C ALA A 922 -25.29 -29.10 21.89
N GLY A 923 -25.79 -29.30 23.12
CA GLY A 923 -27.20 -29.59 23.40
C GLY A 923 -28.14 -28.39 23.24
N ASP A 924 -29.38 -28.65 22.84
CA ASP A 924 -30.39 -27.60 22.58
C ASP A 924 -30.87 -26.90 23.86
N GLU A 925 -30.87 -27.59 25.00
CA GLU A 925 -31.32 -27.04 26.29
C GLU A 925 -30.51 -25.83 26.75
N TRP A 926 -29.20 -25.77 26.45
CA TRP A 926 -28.35 -24.64 26.83
C TRP A 926 -28.69 -23.35 26.07
N TRP A 927 -29.30 -23.50 24.89
CA TRP A 927 -29.70 -22.38 24.04
C TRP A 927 -31.06 -21.79 24.44
N GLU A 928 -31.85 -22.51 25.23
CA GLU A 928 -33.10 -22.01 25.81
C GLU A 928 -32.81 -20.97 26.89
N GLY A 929 -32.90 -19.68 26.52
CA GLY A 929 -32.62 -18.57 27.44
C GLY A 929 -31.13 -18.23 27.56
N VAL A 930 -30.32 -18.55 26.56
CA VAL A 930 -28.88 -18.21 26.53
C VAL A 930 -28.63 -16.71 26.73
N THR A 931 -27.69 -16.38 27.63
CA THR A 931 -27.30 -14.99 27.91
C THR A 931 -25.97 -14.61 27.25
N ILE A 932 -25.69 -13.31 27.20
CA ILE A 932 -24.44 -12.78 26.64
C ILE A 932 -23.23 -13.25 27.50
N ALA A 933 -23.41 -13.31 28.82
CA ALA A 933 -22.41 -13.79 29.76
C ALA A 933 -22.09 -15.29 29.56
N MET A 934 -23.10 -16.12 29.30
CA MET A 934 -22.91 -17.54 28.97
C MET A 934 -22.07 -17.71 27.70
N LEU A 935 -22.38 -16.93 26.65
CA LEU A 935 -21.61 -16.94 25.40
C LEU A 935 -20.18 -16.45 25.60
N GLU A 936 -19.95 -15.43 26.44
CA GLU A 936 -18.59 -14.94 26.73
C GLU A 936 -17.75 -15.95 27.50
N ASP A 937 -18.35 -16.69 28.44
CA ASP A 937 -17.67 -17.77 29.15
C ASP A 937 -17.28 -18.91 28.19
N ALA A 938 -18.21 -19.31 27.32
CA ALA A 938 -17.94 -20.27 26.25
C ALA A 938 -16.79 -19.79 25.33
N ARG A 939 -16.78 -18.50 24.95
CA ARG A 939 -15.70 -17.91 24.15
C ARG A 939 -14.34 -18.08 24.83
N LYS A 940 -14.21 -17.66 26.08
CA LYS A 940 -12.93 -17.67 26.82
C LYS A 940 -12.39 -19.08 27.01
N LYS A 941 -13.26 -20.04 27.33
CA LYS A 941 -12.86 -21.44 27.60
C LYS A 941 -12.60 -22.26 26.34
N LEU A 942 -13.36 -22.03 25.26
CA LEU A 942 -13.26 -22.84 24.06
C LEU A 942 -12.32 -22.25 22.99
N ARG A 943 -12.04 -20.93 22.98
CA ARG A 943 -11.25 -20.30 21.90
C ARG A 943 -9.89 -20.95 21.64
N ALA A 944 -9.17 -21.35 22.70
CA ALA A 944 -7.84 -21.95 22.58
C ALA A 944 -7.89 -23.43 22.15
N LEU A 945 -9.07 -24.06 22.25
CA LEU A 945 -9.31 -25.45 21.88
C LEU A 945 -9.76 -25.59 20.42
N VAL A 946 -10.35 -24.55 19.81
CA VAL A 946 -10.87 -24.58 18.44
C VAL A 946 -9.80 -24.98 17.42
N LYS A 947 -8.53 -24.58 17.61
CA LYS A 947 -7.41 -25.00 16.75
C LYS A 947 -7.09 -26.50 16.81
N LEU A 948 -7.55 -27.19 17.86
CA LEU A 948 -7.37 -28.62 18.09
C LEU A 948 -8.48 -29.45 17.45
N ILE A 949 -9.53 -28.80 16.95
CA ILE A 949 -10.48 -29.45 16.05
C ILE A 949 -9.64 -29.89 14.86
N GLU A 950 -9.53 -31.20 14.67
CA GLU A 950 -9.07 -31.74 13.41
C GLU A 950 -9.99 -31.13 12.37
N LYS A 951 -9.48 -30.16 11.60
CA LYS A 951 -10.22 -29.54 10.51
C LYS A 951 -10.64 -30.72 9.67
N GLY A 952 -11.92 -31.09 9.74
CA GLY A 952 -12.47 -32.24 9.04
C GLY A 952 -11.98 -32.11 7.62
N LYS A 953 -10.93 -32.87 7.30
CA LYS A 953 -10.50 -32.96 5.93
C LYS A 953 -11.66 -33.75 5.37
N LYS A 954 -12.57 -33.06 4.68
CA LYS A 954 -13.39 -33.77 3.70
C LYS A 954 -12.40 -34.67 2.99
N PRO A 955 -12.55 -36.01 3.10
CA PRO A 955 -11.56 -36.91 2.54
C PRO A 955 -11.36 -36.47 1.10
N VAL A 956 -10.10 -36.40 0.67
CA VAL A 956 -9.84 -36.13 -0.73
C VAL A 956 -10.31 -37.36 -1.47
N ILE A 957 -11.42 -37.25 -2.17
CA ILE A 957 -12.05 -38.37 -2.85
C ILE A 957 -11.57 -38.34 -4.30
N TYR A 958 -11.09 -39.49 -4.75
CA TYR A 958 -10.71 -39.72 -6.14
C TYR A 958 -11.74 -40.66 -6.76
N THR A 959 -12.27 -40.26 -7.91
CA THR A 959 -13.23 -41.05 -8.69
C THR A 959 -12.67 -41.28 -10.09
N ASP A 960 -13.29 -42.18 -10.84
CA ASP A 960 -12.99 -42.46 -12.24
C ASP A 960 -14.26 -42.60 -13.10
N PHE A 961 -15.32 -41.88 -12.71
CA PHE A 961 -16.59 -41.87 -13.41
C PHE A 961 -16.46 -41.23 -14.79
N GLU A 962 -17.17 -41.76 -15.77
CA GLU A 962 -17.12 -41.29 -17.15
C GLU A 962 -17.75 -39.89 -17.27
N ASP A 963 -16.95 -38.89 -17.61
CA ASP A 963 -17.38 -37.50 -17.81
C ASP A 963 -17.65 -37.23 -19.31
N GLU A 964 -18.61 -36.38 -19.63
CA GLU A 964 -18.95 -36.09 -21.03
C GLU A 964 -18.26 -34.81 -21.49
N LEU A 965 -17.43 -34.91 -22.53
CA LEU A 965 -16.80 -33.77 -23.21
C LEU A 965 -17.67 -33.38 -24.40
N GLY A 966 -18.35 -32.23 -24.30
CA GLY A 966 -19.27 -31.76 -25.34
C GLY A 966 -18.56 -30.98 -26.47
N ASP A 967 -19.37 -30.42 -27.37
CA ASP A 967 -18.87 -29.76 -28.58
C ASP A 967 -18.06 -28.50 -28.28
N MET A 968 -16.88 -28.43 -28.90
CA MET A 968 -16.02 -27.25 -28.84
C MET A 968 -16.67 -26.06 -29.52
N THR A 969 -16.71 -24.92 -28.83
CA THR A 969 -17.20 -23.66 -29.39
C THR A 969 -16.13 -22.58 -29.30
N THR A 970 -15.96 -21.83 -30.39
CA THR A 970 -15.10 -20.64 -30.38
C THR A 970 -15.92 -19.46 -29.87
N VAL A 971 -15.46 -18.80 -28.81
CA VAL A 971 -16.14 -17.66 -28.18
C VAL A 971 -15.45 -16.38 -28.62
N VAL A 972 -16.23 -15.37 -29.00
CA VAL A 972 -15.70 -14.02 -29.24
C VAL A 972 -15.65 -13.30 -27.89
N LEU A 973 -14.47 -12.82 -27.51
CA LEU A 973 -14.32 -12.03 -26.29
C LEU A 973 -14.69 -10.55 -26.57
N PRO A 974 -15.60 -9.94 -25.81
CA PRO A 974 -15.94 -8.52 -25.97
C PRO A 974 -14.71 -7.64 -25.76
N GLY A 975 -14.55 -6.64 -26.63
CA GLY A 975 -13.31 -5.87 -26.83
C GLY A 975 -12.59 -6.22 -28.14
N VAL A 976 -12.65 -7.48 -28.57
CA VAL A 976 -12.00 -7.95 -29.82
C VAL A 976 -13.06 -8.14 -30.91
N GLY A 977 -13.52 -7.06 -31.54
CA GLY A 977 -14.65 -7.08 -32.46
C GLY A 977 -14.28 -7.46 -33.91
N THR A 978 -14.90 -8.51 -34.46
CA THR A 978 -15.06 -8.71 -35.91
C THR A 978 -16.55 -8.83 -36.26
N GLY A 979 -17.09 -7.88 -37.03
CA GLY A 979 -18.50 -7.78 -37.42
C GLY A 979 -18.81 -8.24 -38.87
N MET A 980 -20.09 -8.42 -39.21
CA MET A 980 -20.60 -8.76 -40.56
C MET A 980 -22.06 -8.22 -40.72
N ASN A 981 -22.56 -7.61 -41.81
CA ASN A 981 -22.87 -8.26 -43.10
C ASN A 981 -23.18 -7.36 -44.35
N LEU A 982 -22.88 -6.05 -44.37
CA LEU A 982 -22.51 -5.31 -45.62
C LEU A 982 -20.98 -5.17 -45.70
N ALA A 983 -20.35 -5.18 -44.52
CA ALA A 983 -18.95 -5.48 -44.31
C ALA A 983 -18.51 -6.77 -45.00
N LYS A 984 -19.30 -7.86 -45.02
CA LYS A 984 -18.89 -9.12 -45.71
C LYS A 984 -18.58 -8.94 -47.20
N PHE A 985 -19.32 -8.08 -47.92
CA PHE A 985 -19.01 -7.82 -49.32
C PHE A 985 -17.77 -6.94 -49.46
N LYS A 986 -17.67 -5.84 -48.69
CA LYS A 986 -16.47 -4.99 -48.65
C LYS A 986 -15.23 -5.78 -48.20
N ASP A 987 -15.37 -6.71 -47.26
CA ASP A 987 -14.31 -7.56 -46.70
C ASP A 987 -13.94 -8.67 -47.67
N LYS A 988 -14.90 -9.29 -48.38
CA LYS A 988 -14.59 -10.26 -49.43
C LYS A 988 -13.89 -9.60 -50.61
N ALA A 989 -14.35 -8.42 -51.03
CA ALA A 989 -13.70 -7.61 -52.04
C ALA A 989 -12.31 -7.15 -51.58
N ARG A 990 -12.17 -6.64 -50.34
CA ARG A 990 -10.90 -6.25 -49.73
C ARG A 990 -9.92 -7.42 -49.61
N GLN A 991 -10.39 -8.60 -49.19
CA GLN A 991 -9.58 -9.80 -49.06
C GLN A 991 -9.13 -10.32 -50.44
N PHE A 992 -10.02 -10.29 -51.44
CA PHE A 992 -9.68 -10.63 -52.81
C PHE A 992 -8.67 -9.66 -53.42
N LEU A 993 -8.87 -8.35 -53.25
CA LEU A 993 -7.97 -7.32 -53.75
C LEU A 993 -6.61 -7.36 -53.04
N ARG A 994 -6.57 -7.63 -51.73
CA ARG A 994 -5.32 -7.88 -50.97
C ARG A 994 -4.61 -9.15 -51.43
N ALA A 995 -5.34 -10.20 -51.81
CA ALA A 995 -4.72 -11.41 -52.38
C ALA A 995 -4.07 -11.15 -53.76
N HIS A 996 -4.45 -10.06 -54.43
CA HIS A 996 -3.91 -9.62 -55.71
C HIS A 996 -3.08 -8.32 -55.58
N ASP A 997 -2.49 -8.06 -54.41
CA ASP A 997 -1.68 -6.86 -54.14
C ASP A 997 -0.41 -6.75 -55.01
N SER A 998 0.00 -7.85 -55.65
CA SER A 998 1.06 -7.85 -56.67
C SER A 998 0.61 -7.29 -58.03
N HIS A 999 -0.68 -7.03 -58.22
CA HIS A 999 -1.19 -6.55 -59.49
C HIS A 999 -0.86 -5.05 -59.71
N LEU A 1000 -0.31 -4.75 -60.88
CA LEU A 1000 0.27 -3.44 -61.19
C LEU A 1000 -0.72 -2.27 -61.03
N SER A 1001 -1.96 -2.42 -61.51
CA SER A 1001 -3.00 -1.39 -61.40
C SER A 1001 -3.42 -1.12 -59.95
N LEU A 1002 -3.36 -2.13 -59.08
CA LEU A 1002 -3.67 -1.99 -57.66
C LEU A 1002 -2.51 -1.33 -56.89
N GLN A 1003 -1.26 -1.68 -57.23
CA GLN A 1003 -0.08 -1.02 -56.67
C GLN A 1003 0.00 0.47 -57.07
N ARG A 1004 -0.32 0.80 -58.32
CA ARG A 1004 -0.44 2.19 -58.78
C ARG A 1004 -1.48 2.95 -57.97
N LEU A 1005 -2.64 2.32 -57.75
CA LEU A 1005 -3.73 2.88 -56.95
C LEU A 1005 -3.29 3.15 -55.50
N ARG A 1006 -2.62 2.19 -54.83
CA ARG A 1006 -2.19 2.32 -53.43
C ARG A 1006 -1.01 3.27 -53.23
N ARG A 1007 -0.11 3.38 -54.22
CA ARG A 1007 1.07 4.26 -54.18
C ARG A 1007 0.82 5.67 -54.73
N ASN A 1008 -0.45 6.10 -54.79
CA ASN A 1008 -0.86 7.42 -55.27
C ASN A 1008 -0.31 7.81 -56.67
N GLN A 1009 -0.23 6.84 -57.58
CA GLN A 1009 0.17 7.07 -58.98
C GLN A 1009 -1.07 7.30 -59.87
N PRO A 1010 -0.98 8.11 -60.94
CA PRO A 1010 -2.08 8.34 -61.87
C PRO A 1010 -2.55 7.03 -62.50
N LEU A 1011 -3.87 6.84 -62.60
CA LEU A 1011 -4.44 5.67 -63.24
C LEU A 1011 -4.60 5.92 -64.75
N THR A 1012 -4.62 4.84 -65.52
CA THR A 1012 -4.99 4.90 -66.94
C THR A 1012 -6.38 4.29 -67.15
N PRO A 1013 -7.07 4.59 -68.27
CA PRO A 1013 -8.35 3.94 -68.58
C PRO A 1013 -8.28 2.41 -68.61
N SER A 1014 -7.14 1.85 -69.04
CA SER A 1014 -6.86 0.41 -68.96
C SER A 1014 -6.72 -0.11 -67.54
N ASP A 1015 -6.13 0.67 -66.62
CA ASP A 1015 -6.02 0.29 -65.20
C ASP A 1015 -7.40 0.25 -64.53
N LEU A 1016 -8.28 1.21 -64.85
CA LEU A 1016 -9.66 1.22 -64.34
C LEU A 1016 -10.48 0.03 -64.86
N GLN A 1017 -10.32 -0.33 -66.14
CA GLN A 1017 -11.00 -1.49 -66.71
C GLN A 1017 -10.57 -2.80 -66.04
N GLU A 1018 -9.28 -2.95 -65.75
CA GLU A 1018 -8.73 -4.13 -65.10
C GLU A 1018 -9.14 -4.23 -63.62
N LEU A 1019 -9.12 -3.10 -62.90
CA LEU A 1019 -9.64 -3.00 -61.54
C LEU A 1019 -11.15 -3.34 -61.45
N GLY A 1020 -11.94 -2.94 -62.45
CA GLY A 1020 -13.35 -3.31 -62.57
C GLY A 1020 -13.55 -4.81 -62.76
N ARG A 1021 -12.73 -5.47 -63.60
CA ARG A 1021 -12.76 -6.94 -63.77
C ARG A 1021 -12.44 -7.68 -62.48
N MET A 1022 -11.49 -7.16 -61.69
CA MET A 1022 -11.13 -7.76 -60.40
C MET A 1022 -12.28 -7.74 -59.38
N LEU A 1023 -13.06 -6.67 -59.33
CA LEU A 1023 -14.24 -6.59 -58.46
C LEU A 1023 -15.35 -7.58 -58.87
N VAL A 1024 -15.54 -7.78 -60.17
CA VAL A 1024 -16.48 -8.79 -60.68
C VAL A 1024 -16.00 -10.19 -60.31
N ALA A 1025 -14.70 -10.47 -60.46
CA ALA A 1025 -14.10 -11.75 -60.06
C ALA A 1025 -14.15 -12.00 -58.55
N ALA A 1026 -14.14 -10.95 -57.72
CA ALA A 1026 -14.35 -11.03 -56.28
C ALA A 1026 -15.80 -11.39 -55.87
N GLY A 1027 -16.72 -11.48 -56.83
CA GLY A 1027 -18.12 -11.85 -56.65
C GLY A 1027 -19.09 -10.67 -56.58
N GLY A 1028 -18.71 -9.49 -57.08
CA GLY A 1028 -19.64 -8.37 -57.26
C GLY A 1028 -20.45 -8.51 -58.55
N SER A 1029 -21.77 -8.30 -58.48
CA SER A 1029 -22.60 -8.14 -59.68
C SER A 1029 -22.38 -6.77 -60.31
N ALA A 1030 -22.58 -6.66 -61.63
CA ALA A 1030 -22.38 -5.40 -62.36
C ALA A 1030 -23.24 -4.25 -61.77
N GLU A 1031 -24.48 -4.55 -61.39
CA GLU A 1031 -25.41 -3.58 -60.78
C GLU A 1031 -24.93 -3.05 -59.42
N VAL A 1032 -24.34 -3.90 -58.56
CA VAL A 1032 -23.82 -3.50 -57.24
C VAL A 1032 -22.53 -2.67 -57.37
N ILE A 1033 -21.69 -3.00 -58.36
CA ILE A 1033 -20.46 -2.26 -58.64
C ILE A 1033 -20.77 -0.88 -59.23
N GLU A 1034 -21.74 -0.79 -60.14
CA GLU A 1034 -22.19 0.46 -60.74
C GLU A 1034 -22.79 1.40 -59.67
N GLN A 1035 -23.69 0.89 -58.82
CA GLN A 1035 -24.26 1.63 -57.71
C GLN A 1035 -23.20 2.14 -56.70
N ALA A 1036 -22.21 1.31 -56.36
CA ALA A 1036 -21.13 1.70 -55.44
C ALA A 1036 -20.14 2.69 -56.07
N THR A 1037 -19.94 2.62 -57.39
CA THR A 1037 -19.10 3.53 -58.18
C THR A 1037 -19.73 4.91 -58.30
N GLU A 1038 -21.04 4.98 -58.56
CA GLU A 1038 -21.80 6.25 -58.58
C GLU A 1038 -21.78 6.94 -57.21
N GLN A 1039 -21.97 6.19 -56.12
CA GLN A 1039 -21.93 6.72 -54.75
C GLN A 1039 -20.55 7.25 -54.34
N SER A 1040 -19.48 6.67 -54.85
CA SER A 1040 -18.09 7.05 -54.50
C SER A 1040 -17.47 8.03 -55.50
N HIS A 1041 -18.26 8.55 -56.45
CA HIS A 1041 -17.82 9.47 -57.50
C HIS A 1041 -16.66 8.95 -58.37
N GLY A 1042 -16.58 7.63 -58.60
CA GLY A 1042 -15.56 7.04 -59.46
C GLY A 1042 -15.06 5.68 -58.97
N LEU A 1043 -14.70 4.81 -59.92
CA LEU A 1043 -14.32 3.43 -59.64
C LEU A 1043 -12.98 3.35 -58.88
N GLY A 1044 -12.03 4.23 -59.21
CA GLY A 1044 -10.75 4.29 -58.53
C GLY A 1044 -10.86 4.77 -57.08
N ILE A 1045 -11.71 5.77 -56.79
CA ILE A 1045 -12.02 6.19 -55.42
C ILE A 1045 -12.67 5.05 -54.64
N PHE A 1046 -13.68 4.40 -55.22
CA PHE A 1046 -14.37 3.28 -54.58
C PHE A 1046 -13.38 2.19 -54.17
N ILE A 1047 -12.52 1.74 -55.09
CA ILE A 1047 -11.54 0.70 -54.80
C ILE A 1047 -10.50 1.19 -53.79
N ARG A 1048 -10.06 2.44 -53.88
CA ARG A 1048 -9.11 3.03 -52.92
C ARG A 1048 -9.70 3.08 -51.50
N SER A 1049 -11.01 3.28 -51.37
CA SER A 1049 -11.70 3.19 -50.08
C SER A 1049 -11.75 1.79 -49.48
N LEU A 1050 -11.57 0.74 -50.28
CA LEU A 1050 -11.56 -0.65 -49.83
C LEU A 1050 -10.15 -1.11 -49.43
N VAL A 1051 -9.13 -0.67 -50.19
CA VAL A 1051 -7.73 -1.12 -50.03
C VAL A 1051 -6.85 -0.16 -49.23
N GLY A 1052 -7.26 1.09 -49.06
CA GLY A 1052 -6.50 2.13 -48.36
C GLY A 1052 -5.35 2.70 -49.18
N LEU A 1053 -4.78 3.81 -48.71
CA LEU A 1053 -3.53 4.36 -49.25
C LEU A 1053 -2.33 3.65 -48.60
N ASP A 1054 -1.25 3.44 -49.35
CA ASP A 1054 -0.01 2.92 -48.80
C ASP A 1054 0.55 3.88 -47.72
N ARG A 1055 0.87 3.35 -46.54
CA ARG A 1055 1.25 4.19 -45.38
C ARG A 1055 2.54 4.95 -45.63
N GLU A 1056 3.54 4.33 -46.26
CA GLU A 1056 4.79 5.03 -46.61
C GLU A 1056 4.52 6.18 -47.58
N THR A 1057 3.61 5.98 -48.54
CA THR A 1057 3.17 7.02 -49.47
C THR A 1057 2.40 8.14 -48.77
N ALA A 1058 1.49 7.81 -47.86
CA ALA A 1058 0.73 8.78 -47.06
C ALA A 1058 1.67 9.60 -46.15
N THR A 1059 2.56 8.93 -45.43
CA THR A 1059 3.57 9.58 -44.59
C THR A 1059 4.53 10.43 -45.43
N ALA A 1060 4.95 9.98 -46.62
CA ALA A 1060 5.80 10.76 -47.50
C ALA A 1060 5.10 12.05 -47.97
N ALA A 1061 3.81 11.97 -48.33
CA ALA A 1061 3.02 13.13 -48.74
C ALA A 1061 2.93 14.21 -47.65
N PHE A 1062 2.92 13.80 -46.37
CA PHE A 1062 2.86 14.71 -45.22
C PHE A 1062 4.21 14.89 -44.48
N SER A 1063 5.29 14.27 -44.96
CA SER A 1063 6.60 14.26 -44.29
C SER A 1063 7.23 15.65 -44.19
N GLN A 1064 6.95 16.53 -45.16
CA GLN A 1064 7.40 17.92 -45.16
C GLN A 1064 6.81 18.76 -44.01
N PHE A 1065 5.76 18.29 -43.36
CA PHE A 1065 5.18 18.94 -42.18
C PHE A 1065 5.83 18.46 -40.86
N VAL A 1066 6.52 17.30 -40.88
CA VAL A 1066 7.02 16.59 -39.68
C VAL A 1066 8.55 16.61 -39.58
N VAL A 1067 9.29 16.44 -40.68
CA VAL A 1067 10.76 16.28 -40.64
C VAL A 1067 11.45 17.63 -40.59
N GLY A 1068 12.27 17.86 -39.56
CA GLY A 1068 13.09 19.07 -39.41
C GLY A 1068 12.34 20.29 -38.84
N THR A 1069 11.12 20.10 -38.31
CA THR A 1069 10.29 21.17 -37.73
C THR A 1069 10.16 21.01 -36.21
N THR A 1070 9.90 22.12 -35.50
CA THR A 1070 9.59 22.14 -34.06
C THR A 1070 8.10 21.84 -33.81
N ALA A 1071 7.57 20.79 -34.44
CA ALA A 1071 6.15 20.46 -34.36
C ALA A 1071 5.76 20.01 -32.93
N THR A 1072 4.64 20.51 -32.42
CA THR A 1072 4.09 20.15 -31.09
C THR A 1072 3.40 18.78 -31.12
N ALA A 1073 3.16 18.18 -29.94
CA ALA A 1073 2.47 16.88 -29.85
C ALA A 1073 1.11 16.89 -30.57
N SER A 1074 0.31 17.94 -30.34
CA SER A 1074 -0.99 18.12 -31.00
C SER A 1074 -0.87 18.26 -32.53
N GLN A 1075 0.18 18.92 -33.04
CA GLN A 1075 0.40 19.02 -34.50
C GLN A 1075 0.79 17.66 -35.11
N LEU A 1076 1.63 16.89 -34.41
CA LEU A 1076 2.03 15.55 -34.87
C LEU A 1076 0.86 14.57 -34.82
N GLU A 1077 0.06 14.60 -33.75
CA GLU A 1077 -1.16 13.81 -33.61
C GLU A 1077 -2.18 14.15 -34.70
N PHE A 1078 -2.33 15.44 -35.00
CA PHE A 1078 -3.23 15.88 -36.08
C PHE A 1078 -2.79 15.36 -37.45
N ILE A 1079 -1.48 15.39 -37.76
CA ILE A 1079 -0.95 14.84 -39.01
C ILE A 1079 -1.07 13.32 -39.05
N ASP A 1080 -0.82 12.63 -37.93
CA ASP A 1080 -0.94 11.17 -37.86
C ASP A 1080 -2.40 10.72 -38.03
N LEU A 1081 -3.37 11.47 -37.49
CA LEU A 1081 -4.79 11.23 -37.77
C LEU A 1081 -5.11 11.36 -39.25
N ILE A 1082 -4.53 12.33 -39.97
CA ILE A 1082 -4.71 12.45 -41.43
C ILE A 1082 -4.12 11.23 -42.14
N VAL A 1083 -2.88 10.85 -41.80
CA VAL A 1083 -2.18 9.71 -42.40
C VAL A 1083 -2.93 8.41 -42.12
N GLN A 1084 -3.41 8.20 -40.90
CA GLN A 1084 -4.22 7.05 -40.49
C GLN A 1084 -5.53 7.02 -41.28
N TYR A 1085 -6.23 8.14 -41.34
CA TYR A 1085 -7.49 8.23 -42.08
C TYR A 1085 -7.30 7.89 -43.57
N LEU A 1086 -6.25 8.39 -44.20
CA LEU A 1086 -5.91 8.06 -45.59
C LEU A 1086 -5.49 6.60 -45.77
N THR A 1087 -4.77 6.04 -44.80
CA THR A 1087 -4.34 4.63 -44.83
C THR A 1087 -5.53 3.68 -44.72
N GLU A 1088 -6.54 4.03 -43.92
CA GLU A 1088 -7.72 3.20 -43.69
C GLU A 1088 -8.82 3.40 -44.75
N ASN A 1089 -9.09 4.65 -45.12
CA ASN A 1089 -10.22 5.04 -45.98
C ASN A 1089 -9.80 5.45 -47.40
N GLY A 1090 -8.49 5.53 -47.68
CA GLY A 1090 -7.92 5.75 -49.02
C GLY A 1090 -8.01 7.18 -49.55
N VAL A 1091 -9.04 7.94 -49.17
CA VAL A 1091 -9.26 9.35 -49.52
C VAL A 1091 -9.86 10.08 -48.32
N MET A 1092 -9.67 11.40 -48.28
CA MET A 1092 -10.20 12.26 -47.21
C MET A 1092 -10.69 13.57 -47.81
N ASP A 1093 -11.90 14.01 -47.43
CA ASP A 1093 -12.40 15.33 -47.80
C ASP A 1093 -11.81 16.40 -46.87
N ALA A 1094 -11.44 17.55 -47.42
CA ALA A 1094 -10.87 18.66 -46.66
C ALA A 1094 -11.80 19.17 -45.54
N ALA A 1095 -13.13 19.09 -45.73
CA ALA A 1095 -14.10 19.47 -44.71
C ALA A 1095 -13.97 18.60 -43.44
N ARG A 1096 -13.47 17.37 -43.56
CA ARG A 1096 -13.31 16.44 -42.43
C ARG A 1096 -12.31 16.92 -41.39
N LEU A 1097 -11.39 17.82 -41.76
CA LEU A 1097 -10.45 18.45 -40.82
C LEU A 1097 -11.15 19.30 -39.74
N TYR A 1098 -12.43 19.66 -39.96
CA TYR A 1098 -13.26 20.45 -39.05
C TYR A 1098 -14.31 19.60 -38.32
N GLU A 1099 -14.18 18.28 -38.33
CA GLU A 1099 -15.07 17.33 -37.66
C GLU A 1099 -14.27 16.40 -36.73
N SER A 1100 -14.94 15.74 -35.78
CA SER A 1100 -14.29 14.72 -34.92
C SER A 1100 -13.78 13.54 -35.79
N PRO A 1101 -12.56 13.02 -35.55
CA PRO A 1101 -11.70 13.21 -34.37
C PRO A 1101 -10.74 14.43 -34.41
N PHE A 1102 -10.71 15.21 -35.48
CA PHE A 1102 -9.76 16.32 -35.64
C PHE A 1102 -10.07 17.51 -34.71
N THR A 1103 -11.36 17.78 -34.49
CA THR A 1103 -11.81 18.83 -33.56
C THR A 1103 -11.55 18.50 -32.09
N ASP A 1104 -11.28 17.24 -31.77
CA ASP A 1104 -11.00 16.79 -30.40
C ASP A 1104 -9.58 17.21 -29.99
N ILE A 1105 -8.68 17.41 -30.96
CA ILE A 1105 -7.36 18.00 -30.77
C ILE A 1105 -7.44 19.53 -30.71
N SER A 1106 -8.29 20.14 -31.53
CA SER A 1106 -8.47 21.59 -31.59
C SER A 1106 -9.92 21.97 -31.95
N GLN A 1107 -10.64 22.55 -30.98
CA GLN A 1107 -12.04 22.96 -31.16
C GLN A 1107 -12.24 24.06 -32.22
N GLN A 1108 -11.19 24.79 -32.60
CA GLN A 1108 -11.24 25.85 -33.62
C GLN A 1108 -10.74 25.37 -35.00
N GLY A 1109 -10.49 24.06 -35.18
CA GLY A 1109 -10.01 23.50 -36.43
C GLY A 1109 -8.48 23.55 -36.61
N PRO A 1110 -7.99 23.19 -37.82
CA PRO A 1110 -6.55 23.11 -38.12
C PRO A 1110 -5.82 24.47 -38.04
N GLU A 1111 -6.51 25.60 -38.18
CA GLU A 1111 -5.91 26.95 -38.14
C GLU A 1111 -5.41 27.37 -36.76
N ALA A 1112 -5.92 26.74 -35.69
CA ALA A 1112 -5.40 26.94 -34.35
C ALA A 1112 -4.11 26.15 -34.09
N LEU A 1113 -3.85 25.10 -34.88
CA LEU A 1113 -2.64 24.28 -34.78
C LEU A 1113 -1.59 24.65 -35.80
N PHE A 1114 -1.97 25.06 -37.01
CA PHE A 1114 -1.06 25.37 -38.11
C PHE A 1114 -1.29 26.77 -38.66
N LEU A 1115 -0.22 27.42 -39.13
CA LEU A 1115 -0.34 28.70 -39.84
C LEU A 1115 -1.26 28.55 -41.07
N PRO A 1116 -2.08 29.56 -41.42
CA PRO A 1116 -3.04 29.47 -42.52
C PRO A 1116 -2.45 28.97 -43.84
N ALA A 1117 -1.22 29.41 -44.18
CA ALA A 1117 -0.51 28.95 -45.38
C ALA A 1117 -0.25 27.42 -45.38
N LYS A 1118 0.04 26.83 -44.22
CA LYS A 1118 0.24 25.37 -44.08
C LYS A 1118 -1.09 24.61 -44.17
N VAL A 1119 -2.18 25.17 -43.62
CA VAL A 1119 -3.51 24.56 -43.75
C VAL A 1119 -3.94 24.51 -45.22
N THR A 1120 -3.75 25.61 -45.97
CA THR A 1120 -4.01 25.63 -47.42
C THR A 1120 -3.17 24.59 -48.17
N GLU A 1121 -1.91 24.42 -47.78
CA GLU A 1121 -1.04 23.40 -48.38
C GLU A 1121 -1.51 21.98 -48.05
N MET A 1122 -1.97 21.71 -46.83
CA MET A 1122 -2.53 20.41 -46.44
C MET A 1122 -3.79 20.07 -47.24
N VAL A 1123 -4.70 21.04 -47.41
CA VAL A 1123 -5.90 20.86 -48.25
C VAL A 1123 -5.52 20.55 -49.69
N ARG A 1124 -4.56 21.28 -50.27
CA ARG A 1124 -4.06 21.00 -51.63
C ARG A 1124 -3.52 19.58 -51.76
N VAL A 1125 -2.75 19.10 -50.77
CA VAL A 1125 -2.20 17.73 -50.79
C VAL A 1125 -3.33 16.68 -50.72
N LEU A 1126 -4.38 16.92 -49.93
CA LEU A 1126 -5.56 16.03 -49.87
C LEU A 1126 -6.32 15.99 -51.20
N ASP A 1127 -6.51 17.15 -51.84
CA ASP A 1127 -7.18 17.25 -53.14
C ASP A 1127 -6.35 16.54 -54.24
N GLU A 1128 -5.03 16.73 -54.26
CA GLU A 1128 -4.14 16.03 -55.20
C GLU A 1128 -4.18 14.49 -55.04
N ILE A 1129 -4.26 13.99 -53.80
CA ILE A 1129 -4.41 12.54 -53.52
C ILE A 1129 -5.75 12.03 -54.05
N ARG A 1130 -6.82 12.82 -53.90
CA ARG A 1130 -8.17 12.47 -54.37
C ARG A 1130 -8.25 12.48 -55.88
N GLU A 1131 -7.72 13.49 -56.56
CA GLU A 1131 -7.76 13.61 -58.03
C GLU A 1131 -7.08 12.43 -58.73
N ARG A 1132 -5.93 11.98 -58.20
CA ARG A 1132 -5.20 10.80 -58.71
C ARG A 1132 -5.95 9.46 -58.52
N ALA A 1133 -7.10 9.47 -57.85
CA ALA A 1133 -7.99 8.33 -57.73
C ALA A 1133 -9.17 8.35 -58.71
N VAL A 1134 -9.50 9.50 -59.30
CA VAL A 1134 -10.72 9.72 -60.10
C VAL A 1134 -10.54 9.27 -61.54
N ALA A 1135 -9.44 9.67 -62.19
CA ALA A 1135 -9.08 9.29 -63.56
C ALA A 1135 -7.60 9.54 -63.82
#